data_AF-A0A9X3IUB3-F1
#
_entry.id   AF-A0A9X3IUB3-F1
#
_cell.length_a   1.000
_cell.length_b   1.000
_cell.length_c   1.000
_cell.angle_alpha   90.00
_cell.angle_beta   90.00
_cell.angle_gamma   90.00
#
_symmetry.space_group_name_H-M   'P 1'
#
loop_
_entity.id
_entity.type
_entity.pdbx_description
1 polymer ?
#
loop_
_entity_poly.entity_id
_entity_poly.type
_entity_poly.pdbx_seq_one_letter_code
_entity_poly.pdbx_strand_id
1 'polypeptide(L)'
;MKPYLLFAALIGAAVSGAGYTTYLNLRHQAGLDSPYPNVVGMPPDARRSLVPAYAGPHPHQLKRPAETFEFPIEYGATGPVENLFAGPPQYPFLCQSLEGGLGQPLIDNTQGWGVPVYAEDQHGHRSGQIIGYSKDCSLPTRLHYIYYAPGSKELVGKRVDDDIGKVPDNTSLLVRVETGTINRYIYTIMMPTTHNDQLQDPDTTVWNGKLIYYFRGGISIGFQQGKVRIERLVRDVKEALQMGYAVVYSSANETDNTYNISLQEDTALRVKHQFAARYGTPKFTMGIGGSGGGLQQYLLSQNRPGIIDGGVALISYPDMVTQVHYALDCELLEYYFDHLSADRKFWADPFHREAVMGLSVAGAPAPGKEPRLQWLQDAASLLRYEWPSSTPPGSECNAGWRGSTPLVNNPTFHSDWQRFSPSVFNRTYWTHWQDNRDMYGTNRRGRAPSPWSNLGVQYGLQAMRNHVINIDQFIDLNRRIGSWKNGENMTPEHLWHLSGDSRLYRLTPYGEHNMTHNGQVMDVAPRFHGSLRAASAAYWSGNVYLGQLDIPIMDVRMYLDGEQNIHHTWAALSTRERIRKAGGDNSLNPLWITTKPYNPMWDAINTLDHWLTRERELADDPDFHGNQQQRWAAARPLEAEDTCFGSEGQVIAHGNDVWNGAWNGQEDGPCTRLMPFHESSRQVAGDAITGYTFQCALIPVEQAIKAGFYGDINVSTKLDELREIFPYGVCDYRQQDLARPAALPLYKPFG
;
A
#
# COMPACT_ATOMS: atom_id res chain seq x y z
N MET A 1 6.11 39.30 3.23
CA MET A 1 5.86 39.76 4.62
C MET A 1 6.97 39.20 5.51
N LYS A 2 7.63 40.02 6.32
CA LYS A 2 8.85 39.61 7.05
C LYS A 2 8.58 38.41 7.99
N PRO A 3 9.39 37.34 7.97
CA PRO A 3 9.22 36.13 8.79
C PRO A 3 9.18 36.41 10.31
N TYR A 4 9.78 37.52 10.74
CA TYR A 4 9.71 38.00 12.12
C TYR A 4 8.30 38.36 12.62
N LEU A 5 7.40 38.82 11.74
CA LEU A 5 6.01 39.10 12.11
C LEU A 5 5.18 37.82 12.24
N LEU A 6 5.50 36.78 11.45
CA LEU A 6 4.86 35.47 11.57
C LEU A 6 5.32 34.75 12.85
N PHE A 7 6.60 34.84 13.19
CA PHE A 7 7.17 34.25 14.41
C PHE A 7 6.67 34.98 15.67
N ALA A 8 6.59 36.31 15.65
CA ALA A 8 5.99 37.10 16.72
C ALA A 8 4.47 36.85 16.84
N ALA A 9 3.77 36.61 15.71
CA ALA A 9 2.36 36.24 15.72
C ALA A 9 2.13 34.80 16.23
N LEU A 10 3.05 33.85 15.97
CA LEU A 10 2.99 32.49 16.49
C LEU A 10 3.30 32.43 17.99
N ILE A 11 4.25 33.22 18.49
CA ILE A 11 4.52 33.37 19.92
C ILE A 11 3.37 34.13 20.62
N GLY A 12 2.86 35.19 20.00
CA GLY A 12 1.69 35.93 20.49
C GLY A 12 0.40 35.08 20.47
N ALA A 13 0.25 34.20 19.49
CA ALA A 13 -0.82 33.21 19.45
C ALA A 13 -0.64 32.18 20.57
N ALA A 14 0.56 31.61 20.75
CA ALA A 14 0.85 30.63 21.80
C ALA A 14 0.60 31.15 23.23
N VAL A 15 0.68 32.47 23.45
CA VAL A 15 0.43 33.12 24.75
C VAL A 15 -1.03 33.61 24.90
N SER A 16 -1.81 33.68 23.83
CA SER A 16 -3.22 34.10 23.87
C SER A 16 -4.17 32.88 23.90
N GLY A 17 -5.32 33.02 24.56
CA GLY A 17 -6.37 31.99 24.54
C GLY A 17 -6.82 31.59 23.11
N ALA A 18 -6.60 32.47 22.13
CA ALA A 18 -6.83 32.19 20.72
C ALA A 18 -5.87 31.13 20.16
N GLY A 19 -4.56 31.20 20.45
CA GLY A 19 -3.63 30.17 19.94
C GLY A 19 -3.73 28.85 20.69
N TYR A 20 -4.14 28.84 21.96
CA TYR A 20 -4.52 27.60 22.64
C TYR A 20 -5.76 26.94 21.99
N THR A 21 -6.75 27.73 21.59
CA THR A 21 -7.95 27.23 20.88
C THR A 21 -7.61 26.75 19.47
N THR A 22 -6.76 27.48 18.73
CA THR A 22 -6.23 27.02 17.44
C THR A 22 -5.42 25.74 17.58
N TYR A 23 -4.63 25.61 18.65
CA TYR A 23 -3.87 24.41 18.97
C TYR A 23 -4.77 23.21 19.28
N LEU A 24 -5.82 23.38 20.10
CA LEU A 24 -6.82 22.34 20.35
C LEU A 24 -7.58 21.96 19.08
N ASN A 25 -7.92 22.94 18.23
CA ASN A 25 -8.55 22.68 16.93
C ASN A 25 -7.62 21.91 15.99
N LEU A 26 -6.33 22.25 15.94
CA LEU A 26 -5.33 21.51 15.15
C LEU A 26 -5.14 20.09 15.69
N ARG A 27 -5.13 19.91 17.01
CA ARG A 27 -5.11 18.58 17.63
C ARG A 27 -6.34 17.76 17.27
N HIS A 28 -7.53 18.34 17.41
CA HIS A 28 -8.77 17.67 17.05
C HIS A 28 -8.84 17.33 15.56
N GLN A 29 -8.44 18.25 14.67
CA GLN A 29 -8.35 18.02 13.21
C GLN A 29 -7.31 16.95 12.85
N ALA A 30 -6.21 16.86 13.60
CA ALA A 30 -5.21 15.80 13.47
C ALA A 30 -5.66 14.47 14.11
N GLY A 31 -6.88 14.37 14.64
CA GLY A 31 -7.42 13.16 15.25
C GLY A 31 -6.83 12.83 16.63
N LEU A 32 -6.11 13.78 17.24
CA LEU A 32 -5.39 13.61 18.50
C LEU A 32 -6.25 13.77 19.75
N ASP A 33 -7.56 13.96 19.58
CA ASP A 33 -8.56 14.00 20.64
C ASP A 33 -9.82 13.30 20.08
N SER A 34 -9.80 11.96 20.07
CA SER A 34 -10.88 11.14 19.50
C SER A 34 -12.04 10.97 20.49
N PRO A 35 -13.30 11.25 20.08
CA PRO A 35 -14.48 10.98 20.90
C PRO A 35 -14.90 9.49 20.89
N TYR A 36 -14.21 8.67 20.10
CA TYR A 36 -14.53 7.26 19.89
C TYR A 36 -13.83 6.36 20.92
N PRO A 37 -14.42 5.19 21.22
CA PRO A 37 -13.85 4.27 22.20
C PRO A 37 -12.44 3.79 21.81
N ASN A 38 -11.62 3.54 22.83
CA ASN A 38 -10.28 3.00 22.70
C ASN A 38 -10.28 1.48 22.93
N VAL A 39 -9.29 0.78 22.40
CA VAL A 39 -8.99 -0.60 22.77
C VAL A 39 -8.38 -0.61 24.18
N VAL A 40 -9.10 -1.17 25.15
CA VAL A 40 -8.72 -1.13 26.56
C VAL A 40 -8.03 -2.40 27.05
N GLY A 41 -8.17 -3.52 26.35
CA GLY A 41 -7.55 -4.78 26.71
C GLY A 41 -7.39 -5.75 25.54
N MET A 42 -6.67 -6.84 25.79
CA MET A 42 -6.43 -7.93 24.85
C MET A 42 -6.63 -9.27 25.54
N PRO A 43 -7.07 -10.32 24.82
CA PRO A 43 -7.17 -11.65 25.38
C PRO A 43 -5.76 -12.21 25.74
N PRO A 44 -5.66 -13.16 26.69
CA PRO A 44 -4.38 -13.65 27.21
C PRO A 44 -3.45 -14.26 26.14
N ASP A 45 -4.02 -14.86 25.11
CA ASP A 45 -3.37 -15.55 24.00
C ASP A 45 -3.01 -14.63 22.82
N ALA A 46 -3.30 -13.32 22.91
CA ALA A 46 -3.02 -12.33 21.88
C ALA A 46 -1.55 -12.31 21.41
N ARG A 47 -0.62 -12.62 22.33
CA ARG A 47 0.81 -12.66 22.03
C ARG A 47 1.23 -14.06 21.57
N ARG A 48 1.51 -14.20 20.27
CA ARG A 48 2.05 -15.43 19.67
C ARG A 48 3.58 -15.39 19.62
N SER A 49 4.22 -16.18 20.47
CA SER A 49 5.70 -16.30 20.52
C SER A 49 6.18 -17.57 19.84
N LEU A 50 7.38 -17.54 19.26
CA LEU A 50 8.00 -18.69 18.60
C LEU A 50 7.18 -19.29 17.45
N VAL A 51 6.43 -18.46 16.71
CA VAL A 51 5.78 -18.90 15.48
C VAL A 51 6.86 -19.13 14.42
N PRO A 52 6.97 -20.31 13.79
CA PRO A 52 7.92 -20.51 12.71
C PRO A 52 7.53 -19.67 11.49
N ALA A 53 8.52 -19.22 10.73
CA ALA A 53 8.27 -18.59 9.44
C ALA A 53 7.67 -19.60 8.45
N TYR A 54 6.76 -19.15 7.60
CA TYR A 54 6.08 -19.99 6.62
C TYR A 54 7.07 -20.64 5.65
N ALA A 55 6.99 -21.96 5.52
CA ALA A 55 7.82 -22.77 4.64
C ALA A 55 6.99 -23.81 3.86
N GLY A 56 5.67 -23.60 3.80
CA GLY A 56 4.77 -24.45 3.03
C GLY A 56 4.79 -24.13 1.53
N PRO A 57 4.02 -24.88 0.71
CA PRO A 57 3.89 -24.60 -0.71
C PRO A 57 3.35 -23.21 -0.99
N HIS A 58 3.63 -22.68 -2.19
CA HIS A 58 3.09 -21.38 -2.59
C HIS A 58 1.55 -21.44 -2.64
N PRO A 59 0.80 -20.39 -2.23
CA PRO A 59 -0.66 -20.40 -2.21
C PRO A 59 -1.31 -20.83 -3.53
N HIS A 60 -0.70 -20.49 -4.66
CA HIS A 60 -1.14 -20.93 -5.99
C HIS A 60 -1.24 -22.47 -6.13
N GLN A 61 -0.40 -23.21 -5.41
CA GLN A 61 -0.36 -24.67 -5.42
C GLN A 61 -1.30 -25.31 -4.38
N LEU A 62 -1.91 -24.50 -3.52
CA LEU A 62 -2.72 -24.98 -2.41
C LEU A 62 -4.20 -24.98 -2.79
N LYS A 63 -4.86 -26.12 -2.58
CA LYS A 63 -6.33 -26.16 -2.53
C LYS A 63 -6.79 -25.55 -1.21
N ARG A 64 -7.57 -24.46 -1.28
CA ARG A 64 -8.20 -23.87 -0.09
C ARG A 64 -9.21 -24.83 0.53
N PRO A 65 -9.41 -24.80 1.86
CA PRO A 65 -10.45 -25.58 2.51
C PRO A 65 -11.84 -25.21 1.98
N ALA A 66 -12.80 -26.13 2.13
CA ALA A 66 -14.20 -25.86 1.81
C ALA A 66 -14.76 -24.81 2.79
N GLU A 67 -15.69 -23.99 2.31
CA GLU A 67 -16.38 -23.03 3.15
C GLU A 67 -17.17 -23.76 4.27
N THR A 68 -17.11 -23.21 5.48
CA THR A 68 -17.74 -23.75 6.67
C THR A 68 -18.94 -22.92 7.13
N PHE A 69 -19.08 -21.69 6.64
CA PHE A 69 -20.20 -20.81 6.93
C PHE A 69 -21.28 -20.93 5.85
N GLU A 70 -22.55 -21.00 6.26
CA GLU A 70 -23.69 -21.04 5.33
C GLU A 70 -24.05 -19.61 4.88
N PHE A 71 -23.96 -19.36 3.57
CA PHE A 71 -24.36 -18.10 2.96
C PHE A 71 -25.77 -18.25 2.33
N PRO A 72 -26.60 -17.19 2.32
CA PRO A 72 -26.25 -15.82 2.71
C PRO A 72 -26.32 -15.58 4.23
N ILE A 73 -25.57 -14.59 4.72
CA ILE A 73 -25.72 -14.03 6.07
C ILE A 73 -27.08 -13.31 6.11
N GLU A 74 -27.99 -13.85 6.91
CA GLU A 74 -29.33 -13.29 7.05
C GLU A 74 -29.36 -11.89 7.66
N TYR A 75 -30.37 -11.09 7.31
CA TYR A 75 -30.55 -9.77 7.90
C TYR A 75 -30.70 -9.87 9.42
N GLY A 76 -29.93 -9.08 10.16
CA GLY A 76 -29.81 -9.15 11.62
C GLY A 76 -28.85 -10.23 12.13
N ALA A 77 -28.46 -11.21 11.31
CA ALA A 77 -27.45 -12.20 11.66
C ALA A 77 -26.03 -11.62 11.52
N THR A 78 -25.04 -12.33 12.05
CA THR A 78 -23.64 -11.91 12.04
C THR A 78 -22.83 -12.89 11.19
N GLY A 79 -21.96 -12.37 10.33
CA GLY A 79 -21.05 -13.20 9.54
C GLY A 79 -19.93 -13.85 10.37
N PRO A 80 -19.13 -14.73 9.77
CA PRO A 80 -18.09 -15.46 10.48
C PRO A 80 -17.00 -14.52 11.01
N VAL A 81 -16.56 -14.75 12.24
CA VAL A 81 -15.42 -14.07 12.88
C VAL A 81 -14.12 -14.84 12.64
N GLU A 82 -14.19 -16.16 12.66
CA GLU A 82 -13.03 -17.03 12.44
C GLU A 82 -12.65 -17.05 10.97
N ASN A 83 -11.37 -16.78 10.70
CA ASN A 83 -10.80 -16.88 9.36
C ASN A 83 -10.84 -18.35 8.90
N LEU A 84 -11.12 -18.57 7.62
CA LEU A 84 -11.14 -19.89 7.03
C LEU A 84 -9.73 -20.49 6.87
N PHE A 85 -8.78 -19.67 6.44
CA PHE A 85 -7.39 -20.12 6.20
C PHE A 85 -6.32 -19.06 6.47
N ALA A 86 -6.68 -17.83 6.83
CA ALA A 86 -5.72 -16.75 7.08
C ALA A 86 -5.03 -16.80 8.46
N GLY A 87 -5.15 -17.91 9.21
CA GLY A 87 -4.66 -18.02 10.58
C GLY A 87 -5.61 -17.40 11.62
N PRO A 88 -5.27 -17.45 12.92
CA PRO A 88 -6.14 -16.97 13.98
C PRO A 88 -6.28 -15.43 13.98
N PRO A 89 -7.40 -14.87 14.47
CA PRO A 89 -7.58 -13.44 14.63
C PRO A 89 -6.45 -12.75 15.42
N GLN A 90 -5.97 -11.61 14.90
CA GLN A 90 -4.94 -10.80 15.54
C GLN A 90 -5.51 -9.81 16.54
N TYR A 91 -4.83 -9.66 17.69
CA TYR A 91 -5.11 -8.66 18.72
C TYR A 91 -3.84 -7.85 19.05
N PRO A 92 -3.96 -6.56 19.42
CA PRO A 92 -5.22 -5.81 19.57
C PRO A 92 -5.91 -5.54 18.22
N PHE A 93 -7.18 -5.18 18.26
CA PHE A 93 -7.94 -4.86 17.05
C PHE A 93 -8.91 -3.71 17.34
N LEU A 94 -8.81 -2.64 16.56
CA LEU A 94 -9.60 -1.43 16.73
C LEU A 94 -10.90 -1.52 15.93
N CYS A 95 -12.05 -1.49 16.63
CA CYS A 95 -13.35 -1.40 15.98
C CYS A 95 -13.65 0.04 15.55
N GLN A 96 -14.12 0.22 14.33
CA GLN A 96 -14.29 1.52 13.69
C GLN A 96 -15.69 1.73 13.07
N SER A 97 -16.63 0.81 13.35
CA SER A 97 -18.02 0.86 12.90
C SER A 97 -18.76 2.15 13.28
N LEU A 98 -18.53 2.66 14.49
CA LEU A 98 -19.13 3.92 14.98
C LEU A 98 -18.71 5.12 14.13
N GLU A 99 -17.44 5.16 13.73
CA GLU A 99 -16.86 6.25 12.93
C GLU A 99 -17.41 6.29 11.51
N GLY A 100 -17.90 5.13 11.04
CA GLY A 100 -18.61 4.94 9.79
C GLY A 100 -20.11 5.20 9.86
N GLY A 101 -20.68 5.43 11.06
CA GLY A 101 -22.12 5.58 11.23
C GLY A 101 -22.90 4.26 11.06
N LEU A 102 -22.28 3.13 11.42
CA LEU A 102 -22.89 1.79 11.37
C LEU A 102 -23.34 1.27 12.75
N GLY A 103 -23.12 2.06 13.81
CA GLY A 103 -23.46 1.71 15.18
C GLY A 103 -22.31 1.04 15.94
N GLN A 104 -22.58 0.69 17.20
CA GLN A 104 -21.61 0.01 18.07
C GLN A 104 -21.41 -1.45 17.63
N PRO A 105 -20.19 -2.00 17.78
CA PRO A 105 -19.97 -3.42 17.55
C PRO A 105 -20.70 -4.28 18.61
N LEU A 106 -20.99 -5.52 18.26
CA LEU A 106 -21.64 -6.47 19.17
C LEU A 106 -20.75 -6.81 20.37
N ILE A 107 -21.38 -6.97 21.53
CA ILE A 107 -20.71 -7.42 22.75
C ILE A 107 -20.35 -8.89 22.60
N ASP A 108 -19.05 -9.20 22.66
CA ASP A 108 -18.53 -10.58 22.58
C ASP A 108 -17.83 -11.01 23.88
N ASN A 109 -17.63 -10.08 24.82
CA ASN A 109 -16.97 -10.37 26.09
C ASN A 109 -17.33 -9.35 27.20
N THR A 110 -17.13 -9.74 28.46
CA THR A 110 -17.27 -8.88 29.65
C THR A 110 -15.94 -8.68 30.40
N GLN A 111 -14.87 -9.27 29.89
CA GLN A 111 -13.53 -9.32 30.49
C GLN A 111 -12.70 -8.05 30.23
N GLY A 112 -13.22 -7.11 29.44
CA GLY A 112 -12.51 -5.87 29.12
C GLY A 112 -11.58 -6.00 27.91
N TRP A 113 -11.82 -6.95 27.01
CA TRP A 113 -11.00 -7.13 25.81
C TRP A 113 -11.59 -6.35 24.63
N GLY A 114 -10.73 -5.65 23.87
CA GLY A 114 -11.18 -4.85 22.74
C GLY A 114 -11.70 -3.48 23.15
N VAL A 115 -12.70 -2.98 22.42
CA VAL A 115 -13.34 -1.67 22.66
C VAL A 115 -14.54 -1.80 23.60
N PRO A 116 -14.79 -0.84 24.50
CA PRO A 116 -16.02 -0.83 25.30
C PRO A 116 -17.24 -0.52 24.43
N VAL A 117 -18.34 -1.21 24.74
CA VAL A 117 -19.68 -1.00 24.19
C VAL A 117 -20.55 -0.40 25.28
N TYR A 118 -21.30 0.63 24.93
CA TYR A 118 -22.04 1.47 25.87
C TYR A 118 -23.55 1.29 25.69
N ALA A 119 -24.32 1.46 26.76
CA ALA A 119 -25.78 1.50 26.66
C ALA A 119 -26.21 2.69 25.81
N GLU A 120 -27.26 2.49 25.00
CA GLU A 120 -27.91 3.54 24.21
C GLU A 120 -29.21 3.96 24.88
N ASP A 121 -29.58 5.23 24.72
CA ASP A 121 -30.90 5.71 25.13
C ASP A 121 -31.98 5.32 24.10
N GLN A 122 -33.24 5.69 24.37
CA GLN A 122 -34.39 5.43 23.50
C GLN A 122 -34.29 6.08 22.10
N HIS A 123 -33.34 7.00 21.88
CA HIS A 123 -33.07 7.66 20.61
C HIS A 123 -31.78 7.14 19.95
N GLY A 124 -31.15 6.10 20.50
CA GLY A 124 -29.90 5.54 19.99
C GLY A 124 -28.64 6.32 20.37
N HIS A 125 -28.73 7.29 21.29
CA HIS A 125 -27.55 8.03 21.75
C HIS A 125 -26.78 7.24 22.80
N ARG A 126 -25.47 7.18 22.61
CA ARG A 126 -24.52 6.52 23.50
C ARG A 126 -24.50 7.20 24.89
N SER A 127 -24.78 6.43 25.94
CA SER A 127 -24.58 6.85 27.32
C SER A 127 -23.11 6.68 27.78
N GLY A 128 -22.81 7.08 29.02
CA GLY A 128 -21.51 6.81 29.65
C GLY A 128 -21.38 5.41 30.25
N GLN A 129 -22.46 4.62 30.28
CA GLN A 129 -22.47 3.31 30.93
C GLN A 129 -21.96 2.22 29.99
N ILE A 130 -20.85 1.57 30.37
CA ILE A 130 -20.32 0.39 29.66
C ILE A 130 -21.22 -0.82 29.98
N ILE A 131 -21.65 -1.53 28.95
CA ILE A 131 -22.48 -2.75 29.06
C ILE A 131 -21.74 -4.02 28.61
N GLY A 132 -20.57 -3.88 28.00
CA GLY A 132 -19.72 -4.99 27.57
C GLY A 132 -18.55 -4.50 26.72
N TYR A 133 -17.87 -5.43 26.07
CA TYR A 133 -16.74 -5.12 25.19
C TYR A 133 -16.82 -5.94 23.91
N SER A 134 -16.15 -5.45 22.87
CA SER A 134 -16.02 -6.11 21.58
C SER A 134 -14.55 -6.19 21.18
N LYS A 135 -14.02 -7.41 21.10
CA LYS A 135 -12.67 -7.68 20.56
C LYS A 135 -12.73 -8.07 19.08
N ASP A 136 -13.87 -8.56 18.60
CA ASP A 136 -14.06 -9.08 17.25
C ASP A 136 -14.82 -8.12 16.34
N CYS A 137 -15.31 -6.99 16.88
CA CYS A 137 -15.86 -5.88 16.10
C CYS A 137 -17.05 -6.24 15.19
N SER A 138 -17.75 -7.33 15.49
CA SER A 138 -18.84 -7.83 14.66
C SER A 138 -20.00 -6.84 14.56
N LEU A 139 -20.62 -6.78 13.39
CA LEU A 139 -21.88 -6.07 13.15
C LEU A 139 -22.91 -7.02 12.55
N PRO A 140 -24.20 -6.87 12.91
CA PRO A 140 -25.26 -7.58 12.23
C PRO A 140 -25.38 -7.09 10.78
N THR A 141 -25.81 -7.97 9.88
CA THR A 141 -26.13 -7.61 8.50
C THR A 141 -27.34 -6.67 8.47
N ARG A 142 -27.18 -5.50 7.84
CA ARG A 142 -28.21 -4.44 7.73
C ARG A 142 -28.39 -3.97 6.31
N LEU A 143 -29.56 -3.39 6.06
CA LEU A 143 -29.94 -2.87 4.76
C LEU A 143 -30.03 -1.35 4.77
N HIS A 144 -29.49 -0.74 3.73
CA HIS A 144 -29.52 0.69 3.50
C HIS A 144 -29.89 0.95 2.06
N TYR A 145 -30.50 2.10 1.79
CA TYR A 145 -30.81 2.58 0.46
C TYR A 145 -30.13 3.92 0.24
N ILE A 146 -29.37 4.02 -0.83
CA ILE A 146 -28.80 5.29 -1.30
C ILE A 146 -29.54 5.71 -2.56
N TYR A 147 -30.06 6.93 -2.60
CA TYR A 147 -30.75 7.45 -3.77
C TYR A 147 -30.25 8.82 -4.21
N TYR A 148 -30.41 9.08 -5.51
CA TYR A 148 -30.12 10.37 -6.13
C TYR A 148 -31.40 10.95 -6.74
N ALA A 149 -31.73 12.20 -6.38
CA ALA A 149 -32.87 12.89 -6.96
C ALA A 149 -32.66 13.18 -8.46
N PRO A 150 -33.73 13.24 -9.27
CA PRO A 150 -33.65 13.57 -10.70
C PRO A 150 -32.99 14.94 -10.91
N GLY A 151 -32.04 15.01 -11.85
CA GLY A 151 -31.32 16.25 -12.15
C GLY A 151 -30.43 16.78 -11.00
N SER A 152 -30.25 16.01 -9.93
CA SER A 152 -29.39 16.40 -8.81
C SER A 152 -27.95 16.51 -9.26
N LYS A 153 -27.31 17.63 -8.88
CA LYS A 153 -25.86 17.82 -8.99
C LYS A 153 -25.13 17.39 -7.72
N GLU A 154 -25.83 16.83 -6.74
CA GLU A 154 -25.21 16.33 -5.51
C GLU A 154 -24.30 15.14 -5.85
N LEU A 155 -23.05 15.23 -5.37
CA LEU A 155 -22.07 14.16 -5.54
C LEU A 155 -22.41 12.97 -4.62
N VAL A 156 -22.95 13.24 -3.44
CA VAL A 156 -23.25 12.25 -2.41
C VAL A 156 -24.74 11.96 -2.42
N GLY A 157 -25.12 10.68 -2.49
CA GLY A 157 -26.52 10.26 -2.43
C GLY A 157 -27.10 10.35 -1.03
N LYS A 158 -28.44 10.36 -0.93
CA LYS A 158 -29.15 10.41 0.35
C LYS A 158 -29.39 9.00 0.86
N ARG A 159 -29.14 8.79 2.16
CA ARG A 159 -29.27 7.49 2.83
C ARG A 159 -30.60 7.35 3.56
N VAL A 160 -31.21 6.19 3.41
CA VAL A 160 -32.38 5.72 4.15
C VAL A 160 -32.08 4.31 4.65
N ASP A 161 -32.28 4.07 5.95
CA ASP A 161 -31.99 2.79 6.58
C ASP A 161 -33.25 1.93 6.69
N ASP A 162 -33.11 0.64 6.37
CA ASP A 162 -34.06 -0.47 6.54
C ASP A 162 -35.46 -0.34 5.87
N ASP A 163 -35.84 0.83 5.36
CA ASP A 163 -37.20 1.13 4.90
C ASP A 163 -37.21 1.87 3.56
N ILE A 164 -37.35 1.11 2.47
CA ILE A 164 -37.46 1.66 1.10
C ILE A 164 -38.67 2.58 0.92
N GLY A 165 -39.73 2.44 1.73
CA GLY A 165 -40.93 3.28 1.63
C GLY A 165 -40.68 4.76 1.95
N LYS A 166 -39.53 5.09 2.56
CA LYS A 166 -39.08 6.48 2.78
C LYS A 166 -38.28 7.05 1.61
N VAL A 167 -37.95 6.24 0.61
CA VAL A 167 -37.27 6.69 -0.62
C VAL A 167 -38.33 7.29 -1.56
N PRO A 168 -38.18 8.53 -2.06
CA PRO A 168 -39.13 9.13 -2.99
C PRO A 168 -39.30 8.30 -4.27
N ASP A 169 -40.51 8.21 -4.82
CA ASP A 169 -40.81 7.40 -6.04
C ASP A 169 -39.99 7.81 -7.28
N ASN A 170 -39.60 9.08 -7.36
CA ASN A 170 -38.84 9.60 -8.49
C ASN A 170 -37.35 9.71 -8.13
N THR A 171 -36.54 8.76 -8.60
CA THR A 171 -35.07 8.75 -8.42
C THR A 171 -34.37 8.55 -9.77
N SER A 172 -33.17 9.12 -9.91
CA SER A 172 -32.31 8.90 -11.08
C SER A 172 -31.38 7.70 -10.93
N LEU A 173 -31.13 7.30 -9.68
CA LEU A 173 -30.39 6.11 -9.28
C LEU A 173 -30.86 5.73 -7.88
N LEU A 174 -31.21 4.47 -7.69
CA LEU A 174 -31.49 3.86 -6.40
C LEU A 174 -30.58 2.65 -6.22
N VAL A 175 -29.92 2.58 -5.07
CA VAL A 175 -28.92 1.56 -4.76
C VAL A 175 -29.31 0.90 -3.44
N ARG A 176 -29.54 -0.41 -3.50
CA ARG A 176 -29.61 -1.29 -2.33
C ARG A 176 -28.19 -1.52 -1.82
N VAL A 177 -27.95 -1.21 -0.55
CA VAL A 177 -26.65 -1.37 0.09
C VAL A 177 -26.80 -2.29 1.31
N GLU A 178 -26.18 -3.45 1.25
CA GLU A 178 -26.04 -4.36 2.39
C GLU A 178 -24.70 -4.11 3.09
N THR A 179 -24.70 -4.02 4.42
CA THR A 179 -23.47 -3.98 5.23
C THR A 179 -23.51 -5.01 6.34
N GLY A 180 -22.35 -5.48 6.78
CA GLY A 180 -22.19 -6.39 7.92
C GLY A 180 -20.70 -6.69 8.12
N THR A 181 -20.37 -7.72 8.91
CA THR A 181 -18.96 -8.12 9.09
C THR A 181 -18.67 -9.55 8.66
N ILE A 182 -17.53 -9.73 7.99
CA ILE A 182 -16.89 -11.01 7.67
C ILE A 182 -15.42 -10.90 8.09
N ASN A 183 -14.90 -11.91 8.81
CA ASN A 183 -13.52 -11.91 9.34
C ASN A 183 -13.19 -10.65 10.17
N ARG A 184 -14.21 -10.09 10.86
CA ARG A 184 -14.18 -8.83 11.63
C ARG A 184 -14.13 -7.53 10.80
N TYR A 185 -14.01 -7.63 9.48
CA TYR A 185 -14.01 -6.47 8.58
C TYR A 185 -15.41 -6.17 8.06
N ILE A 186 -15.69 -4.89 7.82
CA ILE A 186 -16.98 -4.45 7.29
C ILE A 186 -17.02 -4.79 5.81
N TYR A 187 -18.00 -5.58 5.39
CA TYR A 187 -18.30 -5.76 3.97
C TYR A 187 -19.42 -4.81 3.53
N THR A 188 -19.46 -4.50 2.25
CA THR A 188 -20.51 -3.69 1.63
C THR A 188 -20.84 -4.24 0.26
N ILE A 189 -22.12 -4.52 0.01
CA ILE A 189 -22.63 -4.93 -1.29
C ILE A 189 -23.56 -3.83 -1.79
N MET A 190 -23.29 -3.30 -2.97
CA MET A 190 -24.03 -2.22 -3.62
C MET A 190 -24.67 -2.77 -4.89
N MET A 191 -26.00 -2.81 -4.92
CA MET A 191 -26.79 -3.34 -6.03
C MET A 191 -27.71 -2.22 -6.56
N PRO A 192 -27.60 -1.80 -7.83
CA PRO A 192 -28.60 -0.91 -8.42
C PRO A 192 -29.95 -1.61 -8.46
N THR A 193 -31.01 -0.90 -8.06
CA THR A 193 -32.36 -1.49 -7.86
C THR A 193 -33.47 -0.50 -8.20
N THR A 194 -34.73 -0.89 -8.01
CA THR A 194 -35.93 -0.04 -8.17
C THR A 194 -36.80 -0.06 -6.90
N HIS A 195 -37.92 0.67 -6.92
CA HIS A 195 -38.92 0.65 -5.84
C HIS A 195 -39.63 -0.69 -5.66
N ASN A 196 -39.39 -1.67 -6.52
CA ASN A 196 -39.88 -3.04 -6.36
C ASN A 196 -39.02 -3.88 -5.40
N ASP A 197 -37.86 -3.37 -4.95
CA ASP A 197 -36.95 -4.08 -4.07
C ASP A 197 -37.61 -4.45 -2.74
N GLN A 198 -37.41 -5.70 -2.31
CA GLN A 198 -37.91 -6.18 -1.03
C GLN A 198 -36.77 -6.69 -0.16
N LEU A 199 -36.98 -6.73 1.16
CA LEU A 199 -35.94 -7.16 2.10
C LEU A 199 -35.41 -8.55 1.76
N GLN A 200 -36.29 -9.53 1.53
CA GLN A 200 -35.89 -10.94 1.28
C GLN A 200 -35.88 -11.34 -0.19
N ASP A 201 -36.42 -10.49 -1.07
CA ASP A 201 -36.49 -10.71 -2.51
C ASP A 201 -35.92 -9.47 -3.21
N PRO A 202 -34.59 -9.39 -3.35
CA PRO A 202 -33.94 -8.21 -3.91
C PRO A 202 -34.31 -8.06 -5.39
N ASP A 203 -34.65 -6.83 -5.81
CA ASP A 203 -34.90 -6.52 -7.21
C ASP A 203 -33.57 -6.36 -7.96
N THR A 204 -33.30 -7.31 -8.85
CA THR A 204 -32.11 -7.33 -9.70
C THR A 204 -32.38 -6.92 -11.15
N THR A 205 -33.54 -6.32 -11.46
CA THR A 205 -33.93 -5.98 -12.84
C THR A 205 -33.04 -4.94 -13.51
N VAL A 206 -32.34 -4.11 -12.73
CA VAL A 206 -31.37 -3.12 -13.23
C VAL A 206 -29.96 -3.74 -13.41
N TRP A 207 -29.69 -4.87 -12.77
CA TRP A 207 -28.36 -5.49 -12.78
C TRP A 207 -28.05 -6.10 -14.16
N ASN A 208 -26.87 -5.77 -14.70
CA ASN A 208 -26.40 -6.27 -16.00
C ASN A 208 -25.78 -7.69 -15.92
N GLY A 209 -25.81 -8.32 -14.74
CA GLY A 209 -25.23 -9.63 -14.47
C GLY A 209 -23.73 -9.63 -14.19
N LYS A 210 -23.08 -8.47 -14.10
CA LYS A 210 -21.64 -8.31 -13.93
C LYS A 210 -21.30 -7.71 -12.56
N LEU A 211 -20.17 -8.12 -11.99
CA LEU A 211 -19.75 -7.70 -10.66
C LEU A 211 -18.41 -6.95 -10.72
N ILE A 212 -18.29 -5.88 -9.95
CA ILE A 212 -17.01 -5.24 -9.63
C ILE A 212 -16.65 -5.53 -8.18
N TYR A 213 -15.45 -6.07 -7.96
CA TYR A 213 -14.82 -6.05 -6.65
C TYR A 213 -13.96 -4.79 -6.54
N TYR A 214 -14.39 -3.85 -5.70
CA TYR A 214 -13.67 -2.60 -5.49
C TYR A 214 -12.61 -2.78 -4.41
N PHE A 215 -11.35 -2.52 -4.77
CA PHE A 215 -10.18 -2.57 -3.89
C PHE A 215 -9.69 -1.16 -3.61
N ARG A 216 -9.34 -0.85 -2.36
CA ARG A 216 -8.84 0.47 -1.97
C ARG A 216 -7.39 0.44 -1.51
N GLY A 217 -6.70 1.55 -1.70
CA GLY A 217 -5.32 1.75 -1.29
C GLY A 217 -5.20 2.55 0.00
N GLY A 218 -3.97 2.73 0.46
CA GLY A 218 -3.59 3.40 1.70
C GLY A 218 -2.34 2.75 2.29
N ILE A 219 -1.74 3.37 3.31
CA ILE A 219 -0.52 2.87 3.96
C ILE A 219 -0.76 2.81 5.46
N SER A 220 -0.87 1.60 5.98
CA SER A 220 -0.93 1.31 7.42
C SER A 220 -0.32 -0.06 7.72
N ILE A 221 -0.52 -0.58 8.92
CA ILE A 221 0.13 -1.79 9.42
C ILE A 221 -0.81 -2.74 10.15
N GLY A 222 -2.10 -2.74 9.81
CA GLY A 222 -3.04 -3.68 10.44
C GLY A 222 -3.70 -3.15 11.71
N PHE A 223 -4.12 -4.10 12.56
CA PHE A 223 -4.68 -3.85 13.91
C PHE A 223 -5.98 -3.02 13.95
N GLN A 224 -6.64 -2.82 12.81
CA GLN A 224 -7.86 -2.04 12.73
C GLN A 224 -8.88 -2.61 11.73
N GLN A 225 -10.15 -2.37 12.02
CA GLN A 225 -11.29 -2.82 11.21
C GLN A 225 -11.45 -2.03 9.90
N GLY A 226 -11.04 -0.76 9.88
CA GLY A 226 -11.32 0.18 8.81
C GLY A 226 -12.65 0.90 8.96
N LYS A 227 -12.72 2.13 8.42
CA LYS A 227 -13.90 3.00 8.48
C LYS A 227 -14.64 2.95 7.14
N VAL A 228 -15.91 2.57 7.16
CA VAL A 228 -16.77 2.57 5.96
C VAL A 228 -17.82 3.65 6.06
N ARG A 229 -17.85 4.58 5.11
CA ARG A 229 -18.92 5.56 4.93
C ARG A 229 -19.67 5.22 3.65
N ILE A 230 -20.88 4.68 3.78
CA ILE A 230 -21.66 4.13 2.67
C ILE A 230 -21.83 5.15 1.55
N GLU A 231 -22.22 6.37 1.88
CA GLU A 231 -22.54 7.42 0.90
C GLU A 231 -21.31 7.85 0.10
N ARG A 232 -20.13 7.83 0.74
CA ARG A 232 -18.85 8.09 0.07
C ARG A 232 -18.48 6.94 -0.87
N LEU A 233 -18.67 5.70 -0.41
CA LEU A 233 -18.36 4.52 -1.19
C LEU A 233 -19.25 4.44 -2.44
N VAL A 234 -20.57 4.64 -2.30
CA VAL A 234 -21.51 4.69 -3.43
C VAL A 234 -21.16 5.81 -4.40
N ARG A 235 -20.77 7.00 -3.91
CA ARG A 235 -20.29 8.08 -4.77
C ARG A 235 -19.07 7.65 -5.60
N ASP A 236 -18.09 7.00 -4.97
CA ASP A 236 -16.82 6.67 -5.62
C ASP A 236 -16.97 5.63 -6.74
N VAL A 237 -18.09 4.89 -6.78
CA VAL A 237 -18.41 3.87 -7.80
C VAL A 237 -19.74 4.15 -8.52
N LYS A 238 -20.23 5.40 -8.46
CA LYS A 238 -21.56 5.78 -8.94
C LYS A 238 -21.74 5.45 -10.43
N GLU A 239 -20.76 5.76 -11.25
CA GLU A 239 -20.84 5.55 -12.69
C GLU A 239 -20.96 4.05 -13.03
N ALA A 240 -20.27 3.17 -12.30
CA ALA A 240 -20.43 1.72 -12.44
C ALA A 240 -21.87 1.27 -12.07
N LEU A 241 -22.42 1.79 -10.97
CA LEU A 241 -23.78 1.48 -10.56
C LEU A 241 -24.82 1.96 -11.61
N GLN A 242 -24.57 3.11 -12.25
CA GLN A 242 -25.41 3.64 -13.33
C GLN A 242 -25.34 2.80 -14.62
N MET A 243 -24.21 2.14 -14.87
CA MET A 243 -24.04 1.18 -15.97
C MET A 243 -24.64 -0.21 -15.65
N GLY A 244 -25.26 -0.36 -14.47
CA GLY A 244 -25.92 -1.60 -14.04
C GLY A 244 -24.99 -2.64 -13.43
N TYR A 245 -23.72 -2.31 -13.14
CA TYR A 245 -22.85 -3.22 -12.38
C TYR A 245 -23.30 -3.28 -10.93
N ALA A 246 -23.22 -4.48 -10.33
CA ALA A 246 -23.14 -4.58 -8.88
C ALA A 246 -21.70 -4.32 -8.43
N VAL A 247 -21.52 -3.78 -7.22
CA VAL A 247 -20.19 -3.51 -6.65
C VAL A 247 -20.10 -4.08 -5.25
N VAL A 248 -19.04 -4.83 -4.96
CA VAL A 248 -18.73 -5.31 -3.60
C VAL A 248 -17.42 -4.72 -3.09
N TYR A 249 -17.34 -4.57 -1.78
CA TYR A 249 -16.19 -4.02 -1.07
C TYR A 249 -16.06 -4.66 0.31
N SER A 250 -14.83 -4.74 0.83
CA SER A 250 -14.59 -4.98 2.24
C SER A 250 -13.47 -4.09 2.75
N SER A 251 -13.57 -3.62 3.99
CA SER A 251 -12.49 -2.88 4.64
C SER A 251 -11.22 -3.73 4.85
N ALA A 252 -11.29 -5.06 4.76
CA ALA A 252 -10.09 -5.91 4.69
C ALA A 252 -9.29 -5.63 3.42
N ASN A 253 -10.00 -5.38 2.31
CA ASN A 253 -9.46 -5.15 0.98
C ASN A 253 -9.11 -3.68 0.72
N GLU A 254 -8.80 -2.96 1.80
CA GLU A 254 -8.20 -1.63 1.79
C GLU A 254 -6.86 -1.73 2.53
N THR A 255 -5.75 -1.45 1.82
CA THR A 255 -4.41 -1.60 2.41
C THR A 255 -4.09 -0.61 3.52
N ASP A 256 -4.94 0.40 3.71
CA ASP A 256 -4.93 1.27 4.89
C ASP A 256 -5.33 0.53 6.18
N ASN A 257 -5.91 -0.68 6.09
CA ASN A 257 -6.43 -1.40 7.25
C ASN A 257 -5.65 -2.67 7.56
N THR A 258 -5.04 -3.30 6.56
CA THR A 258 -4.18 -4.48 6.71
C THR A 258 -3.43 -4.74 5.40
N TYR A 259 -2.23 -5.34 5.50
CA TYR A 259 -1.50 -5.87 4.34
C TYR A 259 -1.39 -7.40 4.39
N ASN A 260 -2.16 -8.05 5.26
CA ASN A 260 -2.21 -9.50 5.33
C ASN A 260 -2.98 -10.05 4.11
N ILE A 261 -2.23 -10.45 3.07
CA ILE A 261 -2.82 -10.85 1.80
C ILE A 261 -3.67 -12.11 1.91
N SER A 262 -3.33 -13.04 2.81
CA SER A 262 -4.14 -14.24 3.06
C SER A 262 -5.49 -13.88 3.67
N LEU A 263 -5.53 -12.89 4.57
CA LEU A 263 -6.76 -12.37 5.17
C LEU A 263 -7.61 -11.58 4.16
N GLN A 264 -6.96 -10.82 3.28
CA GLN A 264 -7.60 -10.15 2.15
C GLN A 264 -8.24 -11.15 1.18
N GLU A 265 -7.53 -12.25 0.89
CA GLU A 265 -8.02 -13.33 0.03
C GLU A 265 -9.24 -14.04 0.63
N ASP A 266 -9.12 -14.48 1.89
CA ASP A 266 -10.18 -15.16 2.65
C ASP A 266 -11.45 -14.29 2.71
N THR A 267 -11.28 -13.02 3.05
CA THR A 267 -12.40 -12.08 3.15
C THR A 267 -13.03 -11.82 1.78
N ALA A 268 -12.23 -11.61 0.73
CA ALA A 268 -12.77 -11.37 -0.61
C ALA A 268 -13.55 -12.57 -1.17
N LEU A 269 -13.06 -13.78 -0.93
CA LEU A 269 -13.76 -15.01 -1.30
C LEU A 269 -15.13 -15.10 -0.60
N ARG A 270 -15.18 -14.82 0.69
CA ARG A 270 -16.41 -14.86 1.49
C ARG A 270 -17.40 -13.75 1.15
N VAL A 271 -16.92 -12.55 0.81
CA VAL A 271 -17.78 -11.48 0.29
C VAL A 271 -18.40 -11.88 -1.05
N LYS A 272 -17.64 -12.54 -1.94
CA LYS A 272 -18.20 -13.09 -3.18
C LYS A 272 -19.23 -14.20 -2.91
N HIS A 273 -19.01 -15.05 -1.91
CA HIS A 273 -20.00 -16.06 -1.50
C HIS A 273 -21.29 -15.40 -0.98
N GLN A 274 -21.16 -14.36 -0.14
CA GLN A 274 -22.32 -13.58 0.31
C GLN A 274 -23.11 -12.99 -0.86
N PHE A 275 -22.42 -12.36 -1.81
CA PHE A 275 -23.04 -11.81 -3.01
C PHE A 275 -23.76 -12.89 -3.82
N ALA A 276 -23.05 -13.98 -4.15
CA ALA A 276 -23.59 -15.02 -5.01
C ALA A 276 -24.78 -15.75 -4.38
N ALA A 277 -24.76 -15.96 -3.07
CA ALA A 277 -25.87 -16.59 -2.35
C ALA A 277 -27.12 -15.72 -2.28
N ARG A 278 -26.98 -14.39 -2.32
CA ARG A 278 -28.11 -13.45 -2.25
C ARG A 278 -28.66 -13.04 -3.61
N TYR A 279 -27.79 -12.83 -4.60
CA TYR A 279 -28.15 -12.23 -5.89
C TYR A 279 -27.94 -13.17 -7.08
N GLY A 280 -27.24 -14.29 -6.88
CA GLY A 280 -26.85 -15.21 -7.95
C GLY A 280 -25.41 -14.99 -8.45
N THR A 281 -24.92 -15.94 -9.24
CA THR A 281 -23.53 -15.92 -9.75
C THR A 281 -23.36 -14.88 -10.86
N PRO A 282 -22.37 -13.96 -10.77
CA PRO A 282 -22.11 -13.01 -11.84
C PRO A 282 -21.50 -13.69 -13.08
N LYS A 283 -21.72 -13.14 -14.27
CA LYS A 283 -21.08 -13.57 -15.53
C LYS A 283 -19.56 -13.51 -15.44
N PHE A 284 -19.06 -12.46 -14.80
CA PHE A 284 -17.67 -12.27 -14.41
C PHE A 284 -17.54 -11.23 -13.30
N THR A 285 -16.40 -11.24 -12.62
CA THR A 285 -16.01 -10.27 -11.59
C THR A 285 -14.78 -9.47 -12.03
N MET A 286 -14.89 -8.15 -12.18
CA MET A 286 -13.75 -7.26 -12.42
C MET A 286 -13.16 -6.75 -11.11
N GLY A 287 -11.84 -6.78 -10.97
CA GLY A 287 -11.14 -6.04 -9.92
C GLY A 287 -10.90 -4.59 -10.34
N ILE A 288 -11.16 -3.63 -9.46
CA ILE A 288 -10.84 -2.21 -9.72
C ILE A 288 -10.26 -1.60 -8.46
N GLY A 289 -9.12 -0.91 -8.57
CA GLY A 289 -8.52 -0.28 -7.41
C GLY A 289 -7.20 0.40 -7.73
N GLY A 290 -6.89 1.45 -6.95
CA GLY A 290 -5.66 2.22 -7.10
C GLY A 290 -4.67 2.03 -5.97
N SER A 291 -3.38 2.25 -6.24
CA SER A 291 -2.31 2.15 -5.24
C SER A 291 -2.26 0.74 -4.63
N GLY A 292 -2.46 0.61 -3.31
CA GLY A 292 -2.65 -0.68 -2.65
C GLY A 292 -3.87 -1.50 -3.11
N GLY A 293 -4.88 -0.86 -3.71
CA GLY A 293 -5.98 -1.57 -4.38
C GLY A 293 -5.58 -2.19 -5.72
N GLY A 294 -4.57 -1.62 -6.38
CA GLY A 294 -4.01 -2.17 -7.61
C GLY A 294 -3.16 -3.42 -7.34
N LEU A 295 -2.27 -3.36 -6.33
CA LEU A 295 -1.37 -4.50 -6.03
C LEU A 295 -2.14 -5.73 -5.53
N GLN A 296 -3.27 -5.52 -4.85
CA GLN A 296 -4.15 -6.61 -4.43
C GLN A 296 -4.63 -7.44 -5.62
N GLN A 297 -4.90 -6.82 -6.76
CA GLN A 297 -5.36 -7.55 -7.96
C GLN A 297 -4.28 -8.50 -8.48
N TYR A 298 -3.01 -8.09 -8.49
CA TYR A 298 -1.88 -8.94 -8.88
C TYR A 298 -1.68 -10.10 -7.88
N LEU A 299 -1.62 -9.79 -6.59
CA LEU A 299 -1.37 -10.80 -5.56
C LEU A 299 -2.51 -11.80 -5.41
N LEU A 300 -3.77 -11.35 -5.41
CA LEU A 300 -4.93 -12.23 -5.29
C LEU A 300 -5.08 -13.14 -6.52
N SER A 301 -4.85 -12.61 -7.72
CA SER A 301 -4.91 -13.41 -8.95
C SER A 301 -3.81 -14.47 -9.00
N GLN A 302 -2.59 -14.12 -8.56
CA GLN A 302 -1.49 -15.08 -8.42
C GLN A 302 -1.81 -16.16 -7.36
N ASN A 303 -2.21 -15.74 -6.16
CA ASN A 303 -2.33 -16.63 -5.01
C ASN A 303 -3.57 -17.53 -5.09
N ARG A 304 -4.65 -17.03 -5.71
CA ARG A 304 -5.92 -17.74 -5.89
C ARG A 304 -6.67 -17.23 -7.12
N PRO A 305 -6.41 -17.80 -8.31
CA PRO A 305 -7.22 -17.53 -9.50
C PRO A 305 -8.73 -17.75 -9.23
N GLY A 306 -9.59 -16.89 -9.80
CA GLY A 306 -11.06 -16.99 -9.69
C GLY A 306 -11.73 -16.03 -8.68
N ILE A 307 -10.96 -15.22 -7.94
CA ILE A 307 -11.53 -14.10 -7.17
C ILE A 307 -11.97 -12.99 -8.13
N ILE A 308 -11.15 -12.68 -9.12
CA ILE A 308 -11.49 -11.80 -10.24
C ILE A 308 -11.20 -12.53 -11.56
N ASP A 309 -11.94 -12.18 -12.60
CA ASP A 309 -11.79 -12.69 -13.97
C ASP A 309 -10.96 -11.74 -14.85
N GLY A 310 -10.81 -10.49 -14.42
CA GLY A 310 -9.93 -9.48 -15.01
C GLY A 310 -9.80 -8.27 -14.06
N GLY A 311 -8.87 -7.36 -14.32
CA GLY A 311 -8.60 -6.22 -13.43
C GLY A 311 -8.26 -4.91 -14.12
N VAL A 312 -8.56 -3.80 -13.45
CA VAL A 312 -8.05 -2.45 -13.76
C VAL A 312 -7.23 -1.98 -12.55
N ALA A 313 -5.91 -2.13 -12.66
CA ALA A 313 -4.96 -1.79 -11.62
C ALA A 313 -4.47 -0.34 -11.83
N LEU A 314 -4.97 0.58 -11.01
CA LEU A 314 -4.66 2.00 -11.14
C LEU A 314 -3.38 2.33 -10.36
N ILE A 315 -2.41 3.03 -10.97
CA ILE A 315 -1.19 3.53 -10.29
C ILE A 315 -0.59 2.50 -9.32
N SER A 316 -0.48 1.26 -9.79
CA SER A 316 -0.27 0.07 -8.95
C SER A 316 1.21 -0.17 -8.59
N TYR A 317 1.45 -1.06 -7.64
CA TYR A 317 2.76 -1.66 -7.38
C TYR A 317 2.67 -3.17 -7.62
N PRO A 318 3.79 -3.88 -7.88
CA PRO A 318 3.77 -5.34 -7.96
C PRO A 318 3.30 -5.99 -6.64
N ASP A 319 3.86 -5.54 -5.52
CA ASP A 319 3.50 -5.97 -4.16
C ASP A 319 3.98 -4.94 -3.13
N MET A 320 3.55 -5.09 -1.87
CA MET A 320 3.92 -4.19 -0.78
C MET A 320 5.35 -4.48 -0.27
N VAL A 321 5.67 -5.75 -0.07
CA VAL A 321 6.85 -6.17 0.70
C VAL A 321 8.15 -5.70 0.03
N THR A 322 8.22 -5.79 -1.29
CA THR A 322 9.39 -5.38 -2.07
C THR A 322 9.38 -3.87 -2.34
N GLN A 323 8.20 -3.26 -2.43
CA GLN A 323 8.02 -1.81 -2.53
C GLN A 323 8.62 -1.07 -1.32
N VAL A 324 8.50 -1.63 -0.11
CA VAL A 324 9.07 -1.04 1.11
C VAL A 324 10.60 -0.98 1.10
N HIS A 325 11.28 -1.77 0.26
CA HIS A 325 12.73 -1.88 0.33
C HIS A 325 13.46 -0.56 0.09
N TYR A 326 13.13 0.11 -1.00
CA TYR A 326 13.75 1.38 -1.33
C TYR A 326 13.10 2.55 -0.56
N ALA A 327 11.82 2.43 -0.17
CA ALA A 327 11.17 3.41 0.70
C ALA A 327 11.87 3.50 2.07
N LEU A 328 12.40 2.39 2.60
CA LEU A 328 13.25 2.40 3.81
C LEU A 328 14.66 2.94 3.57
N ASP A 329 15.14 3.00 2.32
CA ASP A 329 16.40 3.66 1.99
C ASP A 329 16.27 5.19 1.96
N CYS A 330 15.06 5.71 1.70
CA CYS A 330 14.79 7.14 1.50
C CYS A 330 15.27 8.04 2.64
N GLU A 331 14.79 7.85 3.87
CA GLU A 331 15.17 8.75 4.98
C GLU A 331 16.65 8.60 5.35
N LEU A 332 17.27 7.44 5.10
CA LEU A 332 18.72 7.25 5.29
C LEU A 332 19.52 8.10 4.29
N LEU A 333 19.11 8.09 3.01
CA LEU A 333 19.74 8.87 1.94
C LEU A 333 19.55 10.37 2.16
N GLU A 334 18.33 10.81 2.42
CA GLU A 334 18.01 12.21 2.68
C GLU A 334 18.76 12.73 3.91
N TYR A 335 18.80 11.96 5.00
CA TYR A 335 19.57 12.35 6.18
C TYR A 335 21.08 12.44 5.90
N TYR A 336 21.62 11.53 5.08
CA TYR A 336 23.02 11.61 4.67
C TYR A 336 23.33 12.91 3.92
N PHE A 337 22.51 13.27 2.92
CA PHE A 337 22.71 14.48 2.11
C PHE A 337 22.67 15.75 2.96
N ASP A 338 21.72 15.81 3.89
CA ASP A 338 21.43 17.03 4.66
C ASP A 338 22.37 17.19 5.88
N HIS A 339 22.80 16.08 6.49
CA HIS A 339 23.46 16.10 7.80
C HIS A 339 24.82 15.41 7.87
N LEU A 340 25.06 14.33 7.13
CA LEU A 340 26.27 13.51 7.31
C LEU A 340 27.37 13.78 6.27
N SER A 341 27.00 14.15 5.05
CA SER A 341 27.97 14.37 3.95
C SER A 341 29.03 15.40 4.32
N ALA A 342 30.28 15.13 3.96
CA ALA A 342 31.36 16.12 4.05
C ALA A 342 31.11 17.34 3.11
N ASP A 343 30.45 17.14 1.98
CA ASP A 343 30.12 18.18 1.00
C ASP A 343 28.60 18.32 0.81
N ARG A 344 27.95 19.00 1.76
CA ARG A 344 26.50 19.25 1.72
C ARG A 344 26.08 20.20 0.60
N LYS A 345 26.99 21.05 0.11
CA LYS A 345 26.68 21.99 -0.97
C LYS A 345 26.52 21.26 -2.30
N PHE A 346 27.35 20.26 -2.55
CA PHE A 346 27.22 19.39 -3.72
C PHE A 346 25.84 18.71 -3.78
N TRP A 347 25.36 18.18 -2.65
CA TRP A 347 24.05 17.52 -2.56
C TRP A 347 22.85 18.48 -2.49
N ALA A 348 23.07 19.80 -2.51
CA ALA A 348 21.96 20.74 -2.67
C ALA A 348 21.40 20.73 -4.11
N ASP A 349 22.19 20.22 -5.08
CA ASP A 349 21.75 20.04 -6.46
C ASP A 349 20.82 18.82 -6.60
N PRO A 350 19.59 19.00 -7.13
CA PRO A 350 18.66 17.91 -7.41
C PRO A 350 19.26 16.79 -8.26
N PHE A 351 20.07 17.13 -9.26
CA PHE A 351 20.63 16.18 -10.21
C PHE A 351 21.53 15.15 -9.51
N HIS A 352 22.34 15.59 -8.55
CA HIS A 352 23.21 14.70 -7.79
C HIS A 352 22.42 13.76 -6.86
N ARG A 353 21.33 14.26 -6.24
CA ARG A 353 20.47 13.41 -5.40
C ARG A 353 19.74 12.37 -6.24
N GLU A 354 19.17 12.78 -7.38
CA GLU A 354 18.46 11.89 -8.30
C GLU A 354 19.37 10.76 -8.79
N ALA A 355 20.61 11.07 -9.18
CA ALA A 355 21.56 10.05 -9.64
C ALA A 355 21.86 8.96 -8.59
N VAL A 356 21.79 9.28 -7.30
CA VAL A 356 22.05 8.34 -6.19
C VAL A 356 20.78 7.66 -5.68
N MET A 357 19.66 8.40 -5.62
CA MET A 357 18.38 7.86 -5.16
C MET A 357 17.67 7.06 -6.24
N GLY A 358 17.94 7.33 -7.53
CA GLY A 358 17.18 6.85 -8.69
C GLY A 358 15.80 7.49 -8.84
N LEU A 359 15.16 7.83 -7.72
CA LEU A 359 13.81 8.37 -7.63
C LEU A 359 13.74 9.83 -8.07
N SER A 360 12.56 10.27 -8.50
CA SER A 360 12.39 11.62 -9.02
C SER A 360 12.67 12.71 -7.98
N VAL A 361 13.35 13.76 -8.43
CA VAL A 361 13.67 14.96 -7.63
C VAL A 361 13.22 16.20 -8.38
N ALA A 362 12.67 17.15 -7.64
CA ALA A 362 12.22 18.44 -8.14
C ALA A 362 13.41 19.22 -8.70
N GLY A 363 13.32 19.65 -9.97
CA GLY A 363 14.36 20.39 -10.66
C GLY A 363 13.79 21.48 -11.56
N ALA A 364 14.60 22.47 -11.92
CA ALA A 364 14.18 23.52 -12.84
C ALA A 364 13.77 22.92 -14.21
N PRO A 365 12.67 23.40 -14.84
CA PRO A 365 11.92 24.62 -14.51
C PRO A 365 10.72 24.44 -13.56
N ALA A 366 10.38 23.23 -13.11
CA ALA A 366 9.21 22.97 -12.27
C ALA A 366 9.62 22.80 -10.80
N PRO A 367 9.20 23.68 -9.86
CA PRO A 367 9.67 23.65 -8.47
C PRO A 367 9.25 22.39 -7.67
N GLY A 368 8.48 21.47 -8.27
CA GLY A 368 8.06 20.21 -7.65
C GLY A 368 7.22 20.40 -6.38
N LYS A 369 7.11 19.33 -5.58
CA LYS A 369 6.47 19.40 -4.25
C LYS A 369 7.49 19.77 -3.18
N GLU A 370 7.10 20.65 -2.27
CA GLU A 370 7.90 20.93 -1.06
C GLU A 370 8.02 19.66 -0.18
N PRO A 371 9.18 19.44 0.47
CA PRO A 371 9.35 18.36 1.43
C PRO A 371 8.29 18.38 2.53
N ARG A 372 7.75 17.21 2.88
CA ARG A 372 6.78 17.11 3.99
C ARG A 372 7.45 17.48 5.31
N LEU A 373 6.66 18.10 6.19
CA LEU A 373 7.07 18.51 7.54
C LEU A 373 8.18 19.57 7.60
N GLN A 374 8.60 20.17 6.48
CA GLN A 374 9.70 21.15 6.47
C GLN A 374 9.44 22.34 7.39
N TRP A 375 8.25 22.93 7.33
CA TRP A 375 7.88 24.07 8.18
C TRP A 375 7.91 23.73 9.68
N LEU A 376 7.58 22.47 10.04
CA LEU A 376 7.67 21.98 11.42
C LEU A 376 9.13 21.81 11.83
N GLN A 377 9.97 21.32 10.93
CA GLN A 377 11.40 21.19 11.13
C GLN A 377 12.06 22.55 11.34
N ASP A 378 11.72 23.56 10.53
CA ASP A 378 12.23 24.92 10.68
C ASP A 378 11.84 25.52 12.03
N ALA A 379 10.58 25.35 12.44
CA ALA A 379 10.11 25.78 13.74
C ALA A 379 10.82 25.05 14.89
N ALA A 380 11.02 23.74 14.78
CA ALA A 380 11.73 22.93 15.76
C ALA A 380 13.21 23.36 15.89
N SER A 381 13.88 23.65 14.78
CA SER A 381 15.26 24.16 14.76
C SER A 381 15.38 25.49 15.50
N LEU A 382 14.48 26.43 15.24
CA LEU A 382 14.46 27.71 15.97
C LEU A 382 14.26 27.52 17.48
N LEU A 383 13.43 26.56 17.90
CA LEU A 383 13.26 26.21 19.32
C LEU A 383 14.49 25.54 19.94
N ARG A 384 15.37 24.93 19.14
CA ARG A 384 16.69 24.43 19.56
C ARG A 384 17.80 25.49 19.49
N TYR A 385 17.46 26.74 19.16
CA TYR A 385 18.43 27.81 18.89
C TYR A 385 19.35 27.52 17.68
N GLU A 386 18.86 26.73 16.73
CA GLU A 386 19.51 26.42 15.46
C GLU A 386 18.89 27.27 14.35
N TRP A 387 19.71 27.84 13.47
CA TRP A 387 19.17 28.49 12.27
C TRP A 387 18.72 27.41 11.29
N PRO A 388 17.49 27.49 10.73
CA PRO A 388 17.01 26.53 9.75
C PRO A 388 17.99 26.39 8.58
N SER A 389 18.27 25.16 8.19
CA SER A 389 19.06 24.87 6.99
C SER A 389 18.32 25.31 5.74
N SER A 390 19.02 25.40 4.61
CA SER A 390 18.35 25.52 3.31
C SER A 390 17.42 24.33 3.11
N THR A 391 16.18 24.59 2.68
CA THR A 391 15.23 23.55 2.30
C THR A 391 15.82 22.69 1.18
N PRO A 392 15.90 21.36 1.35
CA PRO A 392 16.34 20.48 0.28
C PRO A 392 15.32 20.47 -0.86
N PRO A 393 15.72 20.11 -2.10
CA PRO A 393 14.76 19.93 -3.17
C PRO A 393 13.75 18.83 -2.82
N GLY A 394 12.51 18.99 -3.26
CA GLY A 394 11.49 17.97 -3.15
C GLY A 394 11.91 16.68 -3.85
N SER A 395 11.67 15.52 -3.26
CA SER A 395 11.94 14.21 -3.87
C SER A 395 10.79 13.27 -3.59
N GLU A 396 10.69 12.16 -4.34
CA GLU A 396 9.74 11.09 -3.99
C GLU A 396 9.92 10.64 -2.53
N CYS A 397 11.17 10.64 -2.03
CA CYS A 397 11.47 10.34 -0.63
C CYS A 397 10.86 11.35 0.34
N ASN A 398 11.27 12.62 0.26
CA ASN A 398 10.93 13.61 1.28
C ASN A 398 9.53 14.24 1.10
N ALA A 399 8.99 14.27 -0.12
CA ALA A 399 7.67 14.80 -0.45
C ALA A 399 6.61 13.70 -0.56
N GLY A 400 7.00 12.48 -0.94
CA GLY A 400 6.12 11.33 -1.12
C GLY A 400 6.10 10.37 0.07
N TRP A 401 7.26 9.82 0.46
CA TRP A 401 7.36 8.72 1.44
C TRP A 401 7.52 9.17 2.90
N ARG A 402 7.95 10.41 3.16
CA ARG A 402 8.17 10.90 4.51
C ARG A 402 6.95 10.73 5.42
N GLY A 403 7.20 10.10 6.57
CA GLY A 403 6.20 9.69 7.56
C GLY A 403 5.75 8.22 7.45
N SER A 404 5.88 7.58 6.28
CA SER A 404 5.50 6.18 6.08
C SER A 404 6.56 5.20 6.61
N THR A 405 7.84 5.54 6.50
CA THR A 405 8.96 4.72 7.00
C THR A 405 8.82 4.33 8.48
N PRO A 406 8.59 5.27 9.43
CA PRO A 406 8.38 4.90 10.82
C PRO A 406 7.11 4.08 11.03
N LEU A 407 6.02 4.35 10.30
CA LEU A 407 4.78 3.58 10.38
C LEU A 407 5.00 2.11 10.05
N VAL A 408 5.77 1.83 8.99
CA VAL A 408 6.03 0.46 8.51
C VAL A 408 7.03 -0.28 9.40
N ASN A 409 8.07 0.41 9.88
CA ASN A 409 9.28 -0.23 10.43
C ASN A 409 9.50 -0.05 11.94
N ASN A 410 8.97 1.01 12.58
CA ASN A 410 9.21 1.25 14.00
C ASN A 410 8.17 0.56 14.89
N PRO A 411 8.53 -0.49 15.64
CA PRO A 411 7.58 -1.27 16.44
C PRO A 411 6.96 -0.53 17.62
N THR A 412 7.37 0.72 17.87
CA THR A 412 6.89 1.58 18.96
C THR A 412 6.04 2.75 18.45
N PHE A 413 5.70 2.78 17.16
CA PHE A 413 4.96 3.87 16.53
C PHE A 413 3.71 3.37 15.79
N HIS A 414 2.59 4.04 16.00
CA HIS A 414 1.34 3.84 15.25
C HIS A 414 0.62 5.20 15.14
N SER A 415 0.03 5.52 14.00
CA SER A 415 -0.69 6.78 13.78
C SER A 415 -1.85 6.97 14.78
N ASP A 416 -2.61 5.90 15.02
CA ASP A 416 -3.75 5.88 15.94
C ASP A 416 -3.39 5.45 17.37
N TRP A 417 -2.16 5.72 17.84
CA TRP A 417 -1.70 5.27 19.18
C TRP A 417 -2.67 5.62 20.32
N GLN A 418 -3.38 6.74 20.22
CA GLN A 418 -4.36 7.20 21.21
C GLN A 418 -5.61 6.33 21.30
N ARG A 419 -5.89 5.55 20.24
CA ARG A 419 -7.00 4.61 20.18
C ARG A 419 -6.72 3.31 20.89
N PHE A 420 -5.55 3.19 21.52
CA PHE A 420 -5.14 2.07 22.34
C PHE A 420 -4.78 2.57 23.73
N SER A 421 -5.23 1.88 24.77
CA SER A 421 -4.79 2.20 26.13
C SER A 421 -3.26 2.05 26.25
N PRO A 422 -2.58 2.79 27.14
CA PRO A 422 -1.13 2.68 27.30
C PRO A 422 -0.65 1.23 27.58
N SER A 423 -1.46 0.44 28.30
CA SER A 423 -1.17 -0.98 28.57
C SER A 423 -1.20 -1.84 27.30
N VAL A 424 -2.19 -1.61 26.43
CA VAL A 424 -2.30 -2.31 25.13
C VAL A 424 -1.19 -1.86 24.20
N PHE A 425 -0.97 -0.55 24.09
CA PHE A 425 0.01 0.04 23.19
C PHE A 425 1.43 -0.47 23.45
N ASN A 426 1.87 -0.44 24.71
CA ASN A 426 3.22 -0.82 25.11
C ASN A 426 3.49 -2.34 25.04
N ARG A 427 2.45 -3.17 24.91
CA ARG A 427 2.59 -4.64 24.81
C ARG A 427 2.55 -5.15 23.36
N THR A 428 2.24 -4.27 22.41
CA THR A 428 2.08 -4.56 20.99
C THR A 428 3.31 -4.09 20.21
N TYR A 429 3.56 -4.72 19.06
CA TYR A 429 4.61 -4.31 18.13
C TYR A 429 3.98 -3.79 16.86
N TRP A 430 4.27 -2.55 16.52
CA TRP A 430 3.56 -1.81 15.47
C TRP A 430 4.41 -1.77 14.20
N THR A 431 4.43 -2.86 13.45
CA THR A 431 5.12 -2.91 12.16
C THR A 431 4.30 -3.69 11.14
N HIS A 432 4.56 -3.43 9.85
CA HIS A 432 4.01 -4.25 8.77
C HIS A 432 4.40 -5.74 8.95
N TRP A 433 5.63 -5.99 9.42
CA TRP A 433 6.12 -7.34 9.69
C TRP A 433 5.25 -8.04 10.74
N GLN A 434 4.78 -7.30 11.75
CA GLN A 434 3.95 -7.84 12.81
C GLN A 434 2.50 -8.14 12.35
N ASP A 435 1.94 -7.38 11.42
CA ASP A 435 0.65 -7.68 10.75
C ASP A 435 0.69 -9.01 10.00
N ASN A 436 1.86 -9.38 9.50
CA ASN A 436 2.13 -10.61 8.76
C ASN A 436 2.90 -11.66 9.59
N ARG A 437 2.83 -11.58 10.93
CA ARG A 437 3.60 -12.45 11.84
C ARG A 437 3.37 -13.95 11.63
N ASP A 438 2.18 -14.33 11.17
CA ASP A 438 1.85 -15.73 10.93
C ASP A 438 2.53 -16.26 9.66
N MET A 439 2.97 -15.36 8.77
CA MET A 439 3.80 -15.69 7.60
C MET A 439 5.29 -15.53 7.92
N TYR A 440 5.72 -14.43 8.55
CA TYR A 440 7.15 -14.17 8.80
C TYR A 440 7.72 -14.87 10.05
N GLY A 441 6.84 -15.43 10.88
CA GLY A 441 7.20 -16.02 12.16
C GLY A 441 7.48 -14.98 13.25
N THR A 442 7.74 -15.44 14.47
CA THR A 442 8.03 -14.59 15.62
C THR A 442 9.16 -15.14 16.49
N ASN A 443 9.87 -14.24 17.17
CA ASN A 443 10.88 -14.61 18.16
C ASN A 443 10.27 -15.00 19.52
N ARG A 444 11.10 -15.28 20.53
CA ARG A 444 10.68 -15.61 21.91
C ARG A 444 9.80 -14.55 22.58
N ARG A 445 9.87 -13.29 22.13
CA ARG A 445 9.05 -12.18 22.65
C ARG A 445 7.77 -11.95 21.82
N GLY A 446 7.56 -12.71 20.74
CA GLY A 446 6.44 -12.55 19.82
C GLY A 446 6.63 -11.47 18.76
N ARG A 447 7.86 -10.97 18.57
CA ARG A 447 8.18 -9.98 17.53
C ARG A 447 8.41 -10.64 16.19
N ALA A 448 7.76 -10.16 15.15
CA ALA A 448 8.07 -10.53 13.77
C ALA A 448 9.39 -9.86 13.31
N PRO A 449 10.31 -10.60 12.68
CA PRO A 449 11.56 -10.03 12.17
C PRO A 449 11.36 -9.32 10.83
N SER A 450 12.17 -8.29 10.56
CA SER A 450 12.17 -7.59 9.26
C SER A 450 12.95 -8.39 8.21
N PRO A 451 12.41 -8.58 6.99
CA PRO A 451 13.12 -9.19 5.87
C PRO A 451 14.04 -8.20 5.14
N TRP A 452 13.87 -6.89 5.36
CA TRP A 452 14.65 -5.82 4.72
C TRP A 452 16.13 -5.92 5.07
N SER A 453 17.02 -5.65 4.11
CA SER A 453 18.46 -5.56 4.34
C SER A 453 19.11 -4.54 3.41
N ASN A 454 20.21 -3.93 3.87
CA ASN A 454 21.10 -3.10 3.06
C ASN A 454 22.59 -3.49 3.20
N LEU A 455 22.87 -4.73 3.59
CA LEU A 455 24.21 -5.17 4.02
C LEU A 455 25.31 -4.96 2.96
N GLY A 456 25.05 -5.33 1.70
CA GLY A 456 26.00 -5.20 0.60
C GLY A 456 25.64 -4.13 -0.45
N VAL A 457 24.61 -3.31 -0.19
CA VAL A 457 24.10 -2.34 -1.16
C VAL A 457 25.09 -1.18 -1.32
N GLN A 458 25.53 -0.96 -2.55
CA GLN A 458 26.46 0.12 -2.91
C GLN A 458 25.67 1.32 -3.44
N TYR A 459 25.17 2.18 -2.55
CA TYR A 459 24.39 3.35 -2.93
C TYR A 459 25.23 4.29 -3.81
N GLY A 460 24.68 4.77 -4.91
CA GLY A 460 25.37 5.65 -5.87
C GLY A 460 26.41 4.96 -6.77
N LEU A 461 26.43 3.62 -6.86
CA LEU A 461 27.37 2.90 -7.74
C LEU A 461 27.26 3.34 -9.20
N GLN A 462 26.04 3.40 -9.76
CA GLN A 462 25.86 3.83 -11.15
C GLN A 462 26.17 5.32 -11.33
N ALA A 463 25.82 6.18 -10.38
CA ALA A 463 26.21 7.59 -10.39
C ALA A 463 27.74 7.76 -10.43
N MET A 464 28.46 6.93 -9.67
CA MET A 464 29.92 6.95 -9.69
C MET A 464 30.44 6.50 -11.06
N ARG A 465 29.97 5.36 -11.58
CA ARG A 465 30.37 4.84 -12.91
C ARG A 465 30.08 5.82 -14.05
N ASN A 466 29.03 6.63 -13.92
CA ASN A 466 28.67 7.66 -14.88
C ASN A 466 29.41 9.00 -14.64
N HIS A 467 30.38 9.03 -13.71
CA HIS A 467 31.17 10.21 -13.32
C HIS A 467 30.32 11.39 -12.81
N VAL A 468 29.10 11.12 -12.31
CA VAL A 468 28.24 12.12 -11.66
C VAL A 468 28.74 12.41 -10.24
N ILE A 469 29.21 11.38 -9.54
CA ILE A 469 29.92 11.51 -8.27
C ILE A 469 31.32 10.93 -8.39
N ASN A 470 32.27 11.48 -7.66
CA ASN A 470 33.64 10.95 -7.62
C ASN A 470 33.77 9.81 -6.60
N ILE A 471 34.92 9.13 -6.63
CA ILE A 471 35.21 7.99 -5.75
C ILE A 471 35.16 8.36 -4.25
N ASP A 472 35.63 9.55 -3.87
CA ASP A 472 35.63 9.98 -2.46
C ASP A 472 34.20 10.23 -1.96
N GLN A 473 33.32 10.81 -2.80
CA GLN A 473 31.90 10.99 -2.51
C GLN A 473 31.16 9.64 -2.39
N PHE A 474 31.47 8.68 -3.26
CA PHE A 474 30.91 7.32 -3.19
C PHE A 474 31.31 6.60 -1.89
N ILE A 475 32.58 6.73 -1.50
CA ILE A 475 33.11 6.19 -0.25
C ILE A 475 32.48 6.88 0.96
N ASP A 476 32.39 8.22 0.97
CA ASP A 476 31.78 9.00 2.06
C ASP A 476 30.31 8.61 2.28
N LEU A 477 29.55 8.49 1.18
CA LEU A 477 28.16 8.04 1.18
C LEU A 477 28.01 6.69 1.85
N ASN A 478 28.71 5.67 1.34
CA ASN A 478 28.53 4.31 1.80
C ASN A 478 29.10 4.07 3.21
N ARG A 479 30.08 4.87 3.62
CA ARG A 479 30.64 4.88 4.97
C ARG A 479 29.67 5.44 6.01
N ARG A 480 28.95 6.52 5.70
CA ARG A 480 28.18 7.29 6.70
C ARG A 480 26.69 6.97 6.75
N ILE A 481 26.08 6.57 5.63
CA ILE A 481 24.61 6.39 5.52
C ILE A 481 24.02 5.39 6.53
N GLY A 482 24.77 4.35 6.92
CA GLY A 482 24.34 3.36 7.91
C GLY A 482 23.05 2.61 7.52
N SER A 483 22.17 2.43 8.50
CA SER A 483 20.92 1.67 8.37
C SER A 483 19.93 1.97 9.51
N TRP A 484 18.80 1.26 9.56
CA TRP A 484 17.88 1.27 10.70
C TRP A 484 18.38 0.36 11.83
N LYS A 485 18.14 0.76 13.08
CA LYS A 485 18.37 -0.11 14.24
C LYS A 485 17.49 -1.36 14.16
N ASN A 486 17.93 -2.46 14.77
CA ASN A 486 17.04 -3.58 15.07
C ASN A 486 15.83 -3.08 15.86
N GLY A 487 14.63 -3.61 15.59
CA GLY A 487 13.40 -3.17 16.27
C GLY A 487 13.41 -3.32 17.80
N GLU A 488 14.35 -4.10 18.37
CA GLU A 488 14.58 -4.15 19.83
C GLU A 488 15.24 -2.90 20.40
N ASN A 489 15.95 -2.17 19.56
CA ASN A 489 16.73 -0.98 19.92
C ASN A 489 16.09 0.31 19.39
N MET A 490 14.96 0.22 18.69
CA MET A 490 14.18 1.38 18.27
C MET A 490 13.37 1.94 19.44
N THR A 491 13.24 3.26 19.48
CA THR A 491 12.46 4.00 20.47
C THR A 491 11.33 4.79 19.79
N PRO A 492 10.34 5.29 20.55
CA PRO A 492 9.25 6.08 19.98
C PRO A 492 9.76 7.22 19.10
N GLU A 493 9.08 7.46 17.99
CA GLU A 493 9.39 8.55 17.08
C GLU A 493 9.23 9.92 17.74
N HIS A 494 9.83 10.94 17.15
CA HIS A 494 9.61 12.34 17.53
C HIS A 494 8.96 13.07 16.36
N LEU A 495 7.71 12.70 16.07
CA LEU A 495 6.86 13.33 15.06
C LEU A 495 5.76 14.08 15.82
N TRP A 496 6.08 15.29 16.27
CA TRP A 496 5.24 16.18 17.10
C TRP A 496 3.76 15.80 17.16
N HIS A 497 3.27 15.45 18.36
CA HIS A 497 1.97 14.89 18.70
C HIS A 497 1.55 13.57 18.00
N LEU A 498 1.90 13.37 16.73
CA LEU A 498 1.61 12.15 15.97
C LEU A 498 2.26 10.92 16.62
N SER A 499 3.41 11.07 17.26
CA SER A 499 4.07 10.01 18.04
C SER A 499 3.81 10.07 19.55
N GLY A 500 2.90 10.94 19.99
CA GLY A 500 2.63 11.18 21.42
C GLY A 500 3.62 12.12 22.12
N ASP A 501 4.63 12.63 21.43
CA ASP A 501 5.52 13.66 21.98
C ASP A 501 5.02 15.07 21.69
N SER A 502 4.65 15.83 22.73
CA SER A 502 4.20 17.23 22.59
C SER A 502 5.32 18.24 22.38
N ARG A 503 6.58 17.83 22.52
CA ARG A 503 7.74 18.74 22.47
C ARG A 503 8.21 18.93 21.03
N LEU A 504 7.78 20.02 20.40
CA LEU A 504 8.19 20.35 19.02
C LEU A 504 9.71 20.44 18.85
N TYR A 505 10.46 20.94 19.84
CA TYR A 505 11.92 21.04 19.75
C TYR A 505 12.64 19.68 19.58
N ARG A 506 11.98 18.57 19.95
CA ARG A 506 12.51 17.21 19.76
C ARG A 506 12.20 16.63 18.37
N LEU A 507 11.49 17.34 17.50
CA LEU A 507 11.05 16.81 16.20
C LEU A 507 12.25 16.29 15.38
N THR A 508 12.14 15.04 14.94
CA THR A 508 13.10 14.34 14.08
C THR A 508 12.36 13.80 12.85
N PRO A 509 12.24 14.57 11.75
CA PRO A 509 11.44 14.14 10.60
C PRO A 509 12.01 12.90 9.90
N TYR A 510 13.31 12.62 10.05
CA TYR A 510 13.99 11.45 9.50
C TYR A 510 13.94 10.24 10.46
N GLY A 511 13.73 10.45 11.75
CA GLY A 511 13.86 9.40 12.78
C GLY A 511 15.31 8.99 13.04
N GLU A 512 16.26 9.94 12.98
CA GLU A 512 17.70 9.68 13.04
C GLU A 512 18.18 9.01 14.34
N HIS A 513 17.44 9.17 15.45
CA HIS A 513 17.69 8.45 16.70
C HIS A 513 17.38 6.95 16.59
N ASN A 514 16.68 6.52 15.54
CA ASN A 514 16.43 5.12 15.20
C ASN A 514 17.34 4.58 14.09
N MET A 515 18.25 5.40 13.56
CA MET A 515 19.31 4.97 12.64
C MET A 515 20.52 4.42 13.40
N THR A 516 21.31 3.54 12.79
CA THR A 516 22.47 2.86 13.43
C THR A 516 23.54 3.83 13.91
N HIS A 517 23.62 5.01 13.29
CA HIS A 517 24.53 6.09 13.68
C HIS A 517 23.92 7.12 14.65
N ASN A 518 22.65 6.96 15.05
CA ASN A 518 21.98 7.84 16.03
C ASN A 518 22.09 9.34 15.69
N GLY A 519 21.99 9.68 14.41
CA GLY A 519 22.15 11.05 13.92
C GLY A 519 23.56 11.66 14.07
N GLN A 520 24.60 10.85 14.28
CA GLN A 520 25.98 11.32 14.43
C GLN A 520 26.87 10.81 13.31
N VAL A 521 27.92 11.56 12.98
CA VAL A 521 28.98 11.06 12.09
C VAL A 521 29.75 9.97 12.84
N MET A 522 29.84 8.79 12.23
CA MET A 522 30.65 7.67 12.70
C MET A 522 31.77 7.40 11.69
N ASP A 523 32.80 6.68 12.14
CA ASP A 523 33.86 6.22 11.25
C ASP A 523 33.31 5.26 10.18
N VAL A 524 32.61 4.19 10.58
CA VAL A 524 31.80 3.36 9.67
C VAL A 524 30.45 3.09 10.32
N ALA A 525 29.37 3.53 9.66
CA ALA A 525 28.01 3.35 10.16
C ALA A 525 27.51 1.91 9.90
N PRO A 526 27.06 1.16 10.93
CA PRO A 526 26.65 -0.24 10.75
C PRO A 526 25.47 -0.43 9.79
N ARG A 527 25.53 -1.50 8.98
CA ARG A 527 24.44 -1.93 8.08
C ARG A 527 23.51 -2.94 8.74
N PHE A 528 22.29 -3.09 8.20
CA PHE A 528 21.29 -4.00 8.74
C PHE A 528 21.24 -5.32 7.95
N HIS A 529 21.36 -6.42 8.70
CA HIS A 529 21.21 -7.78 8.19
C HIS A 529 19.78 -8.26 8.45
N GLY A 530 18.98 -8.32 7.39
CA GLY A 530 17.59 -8.76 7.45
C GLY A 530 17.45 -10.26 7.74
N SER A 531 16.25 -10.67 8.18
CA SER A 531 15.94 -12.08 8.40
C SER A 531 15.72 -12.81 7.07
N LEU A 532 16.68 -13.64 6.68
CA LEU A 532 16.57 -14.47 5.48
C LEU A 532 15.34 -15.40 5.54
N ARG A 533 15.02 -15.94 6.72
CA ARG A 533 13.83 -16.80 6.90
C ARG A 533 12.52 -16.06 6.65
N ALA A 534 12.42 -14.78 7.07
CA ALA A 534 11.24 -13.98 6.81
C ALA A 534 11.14 -13.57 5.33
N ALA A 535 12.26 -13.23 4.71
CA ALA A 535 12.32 -12.94 3.28
C ALA A 535 11.91 -14.16 2.43
N SER A 536 12.43 -15.34 2.75
CA SER A 536 11.99 -16.60 2.12
C SER A 536 10.52 -16.91 2.38
N ALA A 537 10.01 -16.61 3.57
CA ALA A 537 8.59 -16.78 3.87
C ALA A 537 7.71 -15.81 3.09
N ALA A 538 8.16 -14.58 2.81
CA ALA A 538 7.43 -13.64 1.94
C ALA A 538 7.23 -14.21 0.53
N TYR A 539 8.28 -14.84 -0.02
CA TYR A 539 8.19 -15.57 -1.27
C TYR A 539 7.21 -16.76 -1.18
N TRP A 540 7.38 -17.64 -0.20
CA TRP A 540 6.54 -18.85 -0.08
C TRP A 540 5.08 -18.54 0.21
N SER A 541 4.77 -17.50 0.99
CA SER A 541 3.41 -17.14 1.37
C SER A 541 2.64 -16.35 0.31
N GLY A 542 3.25 -16.09 -0.85
CA GLY A 542 2.63 -15.30 -1.91
C GLY A 542 2.48 -13.82 -1.57
N ASN A 543 3.30 -13.29 -0.67
CA ASN A 543 3.38 -11.86 -0.38
C ASN A 543 4.25 -11.10 -1.41
N VAL A 544 4.98 -11.82 -2.26
CA VAL A 544 5.76 -11.28 -3.37
C VAL A 544 5.05 -11.62 -4.67
N TYR A 545 4.81 -10.62 -5.52
CA TYR A 545 4.31 -10.87 -6.87
C TYR A 545 5.44 -11.38 -7.75
N LEU A 546 5.30 -12.61 -8.23
CA LEU A 546 6.32 -13.31 -9.02
C LEU A 546 6.09 -13.20 -10.52
N GLY A 547 5.00 -12.55 -10.95
CA GLY A 547 4.67 -12.34 -12.36
C GLY A 547 3.64 -13.32 -12.92
N GLN A 548 2.98 -14.12 -12.08
CA GLN A 548 1.96 -15.02 -12.58
C GLN A 548 0.71 -14.24 -12.99
N LEU A 549 0.37 -14.30 -14.27
CA LEU A 549 -0.76 -13.60 -14.85
C LEU A 549 -1.51 -14.51 -15.83
N ASP A 550 -2.69 -14.96 -15.42
CA ASP A 550 -3.54 -15.88 -16.20
C ASP A 550 -4.87 -15.23 -16.66
N ILE A 551 -5.07 -13.96 -16.30
CA ILE A 551 -6.25 -13.14 -16.61
C ILE A 551 -5.81 -11.75 -17.09
N PRO A 552 -6.62 -11.02 -17.89
CA PRO A 552 -6.29 -9.67 -18.29
C PRO A 552 -6.33 -8.69 -17.11
N ILE A 553 -5.25 -7.94 -16.89
CA ILE A 553 -5.20 -6.84 -15.92
C ILE A 553 -4.64 -5.61 -16.63
N MET A 554 -5.46 -4.58 -16.85
CA MET A 554 -5.01 -3.30 -17.41
C MET A 554 -4.26 -2.49 -16.34
N ASP A 555 -2.99 -2.15 -16.59
CA ASP A 555 -2.22 -1.27 -15.72
C ASP A 555 -2.40 0.18 -16.21
N VAL A 556 -3.10 1.00 -15.42
CA VAL A 556 -3.54 2.33 -15.83
C VAL A 556 -2.97 3.38 -14.89
N ARG A 557 -2.25 4.36 -15.41
CA ARG A 557 -1.51 5.32 -14.59
C ARG A 557 -1.70 6.75 -15.06
N MET A 558 -1.75 7.66 -14.10
CA MET A 558 -1.35 9.03 -14.36
C MET A 558 0.18 9.10 -14.25
N TYR A 559 0.82 9.87 -15.12
CA TYR A 559 2.25 10.18 -15.01
C TYR A 559 2.44 11.18 -13.86
N LEU A 560 2.98 10.70 -12.74
CA LEU A 560 3.11 11.47 -11.49
C LEU A 560 4.56 11.68 -11.04
N ASP A 561 5.53 11.17 -11.79
CA ASP A 561 6.95 11.20 -11.46
C ASP A 561 7.45 12.65 -11.35
N GLY A 562 6.99 13.54 -12.25
CA GLY A 562 7.27 14.99 -12.20
C GLY A 562 6.66 15.72 -10.98
N GLU A 563 5.78 15.07 -10.21
CA GLU A 563 5.20 15.61 -8.98
C GLU A 563 5.78 14.97 -7.71
N GLN A 564 6.89 14.23 -7.81
CA GLN A 564 7.56 13.55 -6.68
C GLN A 564 6.54 12.72 -5.86
N ASN A 565 5.64 12.05 -6.56
CA ASN A 565 4.60 11.24 -5.98
C ASN A 565 5.12 9.83 -5.73
N ILE A 566 4.65 9.19 -4.66
CA ILE A 566 4.98 7.78 -4.37
C ILE A 566 4.62 6.83 -5.51
N HIS A 567 3.59 7.17 -6.31
CA HIS A 567 3.09 6.38 -7.43
C HIS A 567 3.94 6.58 -8.69
N HIS A 568 5.22 6.22 -8.58
CA HIS A 568 6.17 6.27 -9.68
C HIS A 568 5.79 5.31 -10.81
N THR A 569 6.18 5.63 -12.03
CA THR A 569 5.81 4.86 -13.22
C THR A 569 6.63 3.59 -13.40
N TRP A 570 7.86 3.52 -12.88
CA TRP A 570 8.74 2.35 -13.02
C TRP A 570 8.19 1.07 -12.35
N ALA A 571 7.24 1.19 -11.41
CA ALA A 571 6.51 0.04 -10.86
C ALA A 571 5.81 -0.77 -11.96
N ALA A 572 5.37 -0.13 -13.06
CA ALA A 572 4.82 -0.84 -14.23
C ALA A 572 5.89 -1.74 -14.88
N LEU A 573 7.10 -1.21 -15.04
CA LEU A 573 8.22 -1.95 -15.62
C LEU A 573 8.63 -3.13 -14.73
N SER A 574 8.60 -2.93 -13.40
CA SER A 574 8.82 -4.00 -12.44
C SER A 574 7.79 -5.13 -12.56
N THR A 575 6.50 -4.79 -12.65
CA THR A 575 5.42 -5.76 -12.89
C THR A 575 5.63 -6.54 -14.17
N ARG A 576 5.89 -5.85 -15.30
CA ARG A 576 6.06 -6.46 -16.62
C ARG A 576 7.30 -7.34 -16.72
N GLU A 577 8.42 -6.93 -16.13
CA GLU A 577 9.60 -7.78 -16.10
C GLU A 577 9.39 -9.03 -15.23
N ARG A 578 8.64 -8.92 -14.14
CA ARG A 578 8.25 -10.09 -13.33
C ARG A 578 7.40 -11.05 -14.17
N ILE A 579 6.40 -10.56 -14.90
CA ILE A 579 5.56 -11.36 -15.82
C ILE A 579 6.44 -12.08 -16.85
N ARG A 580 7.33 -11.34 -17.52
CA ARG A 580 8.26 -11.90 -18.50
C ARG A 580 9.17 -12.98 -17.91
N LYS A 581 9.74 -12.74 -16.71
CA LYS A 581 10.58 -13.73 -16.00
C LYS A 581 9.81 -14.97 -15.52
N ALA A 582 8.50 -14.84 -15.30
CA ALA A 582 7.59 -15.95 -15.04
C ALA A 582 7.14 -16.67 -16.32
N GLY A 583 7.70 -16.33 -17.49
CA GLY A 583 7.31 -16.93 -18.77
C GLY A 583 5.91 -16.51 -19.26
N GLY A 584 5.32 -15.48 -18.64
CA GLY A 584 4.06 -14.89 -19.08
C GLY A 584 4.25 -13.92 -20.25
N ASP A 585 3.14 -13.59 -20.88
CA ASP A 585 3.06 -12.60 -21.96
C ASP A 585 2.45 -11.30 -21.43
N ASN A 586 3.10 -10.16 -21.72
CA ASN A 586 2.59 -8.84 -21.35
C ASN A 586 1.35 -8.43 -22.17
N SER A 587 0.93 -9.22 -23.17
CA SER A 587 -0.33 -9.01 -23.88
C SER A 587 -1.56 -8.99 -22.96
N LEU A 588 -1.51 -9.66 -21.80
CA LEU A 588 -2.54 -9.62 -20.76
C LEU A 588 -2.40 -8.44 -19.79
N ASN A 589 -1.34 -7.64 -19.91
CA ASN A 589 -1.06 -6.49 -19.05
C ASN A 589 -0.76 -5.21 -19.86
N PRO A 590 -1.73 -4.72 -20.66
CA PRO A 590 -1.56 -3.47 -21.39
C PRO A 590 -1.30 -2.31 -20.42
N LEU A 591 -0.30 -1.49 -20.74
CA LEU A 591 0.13 -0.34 -19.96
C LEU A 591 -0.38 0.96 -20.58
N TRP A 592 -1.28 1.62 -19.85
CA TRP A 592 -1.85 2.91 -20.21
C TRP A 592 -1.31 3.99 -19.28
N ILE A 593 -0.65 5.01 -19.82
CA ILE A 593 -0.18 6.16 -19.03
C ILE A 593 -0.68 7.48 -19.62
N THR A 594 -1.26 8.33 -18.76
CA THR A 594 -1.81 9.63 -19.15
C THR A 594 -1.13 10.79 -18.43
N THR A 595 -1.07 11.95 -19.07
CA THR A 595 -0.86 13.21 -18.34
C THR A 595 -2.18 13.73 -17.77
N LYS A 596 -2.11 14.48 -16.66
CA LYS A 596 -3.28 15.14 -16.05
C LYS A 596 -3.82 16.25 -16.97
N PRO A 597 -5.12 16.58 -16.90
CA PRO A 597 -6.11 16.07 -15.94
C PRO A 597 -6.91 14.85 -16.39
N TYR A 598 -6.72 14.34 -17.62
CA TYR A 598 -7.44 13.17 -18.09
C TYR A 598 -7.15 11.93 -17.23
N ASN A 599 -8.18 11.09 -17.04
CA ASN A 599 -8.12 9.85 -16.28
C ASN A 599 -8.83 8.74 -17.09
N PRO A 600 -8.09 7.82 -17.73
CA PRO A 600 -8.67 6.77 -18.58
C PRO A 600 -9.24 5.58 -17.80
N MET A 601 -9.47 5.70 -16.48
CA MET A 601 -10.02 4.61 -15.65
C MET A 601 -11.31 4.02 -16.23
N TRP A 602 -12.28 4.86 -16.62
CA TRP A 602 -13.55 4.37 -17.15
C TRP A 602 -13.42 3.78 -18.56
N ASP A 603 -12.52 4.31 -19.38
CA ASP A 603 -12.22 3.76 -20.70
C ASP A 603 -11.56 2.38 -20.58
N ALA A 604 -10.68 2.18 -19.58
CA ALA A 604 -10.09 0.89 -19.27
C ALA A 604 -11.12 -0.10 -18.72
N ILE A 605 -12.04 0.33 -17.85
CA ILE A 605 -13.15 -0.53 -17.36
C ILE A 605 -14.01 -1.00 -18.53
N ASN A 606 -14.36 -0.10 -19.45
CA ASN A 606 -15.15 -0.45 -20.63
C ASN A 606 -14.39 -1.39 -21.58
N THR A 607 -13.10 -1.15 -21.78
CA THR A 607 -12.22 -2.02 -22.58
C THR A 607 -12.13 -3.42 -21.98
N LEU A 608 -11.92 -3.51 -20.66
CA LEU A 608 -11.87 -4.79 -19.96
C LEU A 608 -13.22 -5.51 -20.00
N ASP A 609 -14.33 -4.80 -19.84
CA ASP A 609 -15.67 -5.39 -19.95
C ASP A 609 -15.90 -6.07 -21.31
N HIS A 610 -15.54 -5.38 -22.40
CA HIS A 610 -15.61 -5.95 -23.75
C HIS A 610 -14.73 -7.19 -23.88
N TRP A 611 -13.51 -7.15 -23.32
CA TRP A 611 -12.59 -8.27 -23.34
C TRP A 611 -13.16 -9.50 -22.62
N LEU A 612 -13.66 -9.32 -21.39
CA LEU A 612 -14.23 -10.40 -20.59
C LEU A 612 -15.53 -10.94 -21.20
N THR A 613 -16.39 -10.06 -21.72
CA THR A 613 -17.61 -10.46 -22.41
C THR A 613 -17.29 -11.33 -23.61
N ARG A 614 -16.32 -10.92 -24.44
CA ARG A 614 -15.89 -11.69 -25.62
C ARG A 614 -15.22 -13.01 -25.25
N GLU A 615 -14.45 -13.05 -24.16
CA GLU A 615 -13.87 -14.32 -23.68
C GLU A 615 -14.97 -15.31 -23.28
N ARG A 616 -16.02 -14.85 -22.59
CA ARG A 616 -17.14 -15.70 -22.21
C ARG A 616 -17.90 -16.23 -23.42
N GLU A 617 -18.16 -15.40 -24.41
CA GLU A 617 -18.76 -15.84 -25.67
C GLU A 617 -17.94 -16.94 -26.35
N LEU A 618 -16.61 -16.78 -26.40
CA LEU A 618 -15.70 -17.79 -26.96
C LEU A 618 -15.58 -19.05 -26.08
N ALA A 619 -15.82 -18.93 -24.77
CA ALA A 619 -15.83 -20.05 -23.85
C ALA A 619 -17.07 -20.95 -24.05
N ASP A 620 -18.19 -20.33 -24.40
CA ASP A 620 -19.46 -21.00 -24.68
C ASP A 620 -19.61 -21.44 -26.14
N ASP A 621 -18.70 -21.01 -27.03
CA ASP A 621 -18.68 -21.35 -28.45
C ASP A 621 -18.15 -22.78 -28.69
N PRO A 622 -18.98 -23.75 -29.14
CA PRO A 622 -18.55 -25.12 -29.39
C PRO A 622 -17.55 -25.25 -30.56
N ASP A 623 -17.48 -24.25 -31.44
CA ASP A 623 -16.58 -24.23 -32.60
C ASP A 623 -15.19 -23.65 -32.25
N PHE A 624 -15.04 -23.05 -31.06
CA PHE A 624 -13.74 -22.58 -30.59
C PHE A 624 -12.92 -23.72 -29.96
N HIS A 625 -11.81 -24.08 -30.59
CA HIS A 625 -10.95 -25.19 -30.15
C HIS A 625 -9.61 -24.75 -29.51
N GLY A 626 -9.49 -23.49 -29.09
CA GLY A 626 -8.27 -22.96 -28.48
C GLY A 626 -8.19 -23.21 -26.96
N ASN A 627 -6.97 -23.21 -26.42
CA ASN A 627 -6.75 -23.19 -24.97
C ASN A 627 -7.10 -21.80 -24.37
N GLN A 628 -7.02 -21.67 -23.05
CA GLN A 628 -7.39 -20.43 -22.36
C GLN A 628 -6.56 -19.21 -22.82
N GLN A 629 -5.26 -19.38 -23.03
CA GLN A 629 -4.39 -18.30 -23.49
C GLN A 629 -4.75 -17.85 -24.91
N GLN A 630 -5.03 -18.79 -25.81
CA GLN A 630 -5.48 -18.50 -27.17
C GLN A 630 -6.84 -17.81 -27.16
N ARG A 631 -7.73 -18.18 -26.22
CA ARG A 631 -9.02 -17.53 -26.05
C ARG A 631 -8.88 -16.09 -25.60
N TRP A 632 -8.03 -15.82 -24.63
CA TRP A 632 -7.74 -14.45 -24.20
C TRP A 632 -7.19 -13.59 -25.34
N ALA A 633 -6.25 -14.15 -26.13
CA ALA A 633 -5.69 -13.46 -27.28
C ALA A 633 -6.76 -13.18 -28.35
N ALA A 634 -7.64 -14.14 -28.64
CA ALA A 634 -8.74 -13.98 -29.59
C ALA A 634 -9.85 -13.03 -29.09
N ALA A 635 -10.03 -12.92 -27.78
CA ALA A 635 -11.00 -12.02 -27.15
C ALA A 635 -10.51 -10.58 -27.00
N ARG A 636 -9.20 -10.34 -27.15
CA ARG A 636 -8.56 -9.06 -26.86
C ARG A 636 -9.09 -7.94 -27.78
N PRO A 637 -9.70 -6.88 -27.21
CA PRO A 637 -10.09 -5.69 -27.97
C PRO A 637 -8.88 -4.98 -28.59
N LEU A 638 -9.09 -4.24 -29.68
CA LEU A 638 -8.03 -3.49 -30.34
C LEU A 638 -7.44 -2.40 -29.43
N GLU A 639 -8.28 -1.79 -28.60
CA GLU A 639 -7.90 -0.76 -27.65
C GLU A 639 -6.99 -1.29 -26.54
N ALA A 640 -7.06 -2.59 -26.24
CA ALA A 640 -6.34 -3.21 -25.12
C ALA A 640 -4.84 -3.39 -25.39
N GLU A 641 -4.15 -2.38 -25.89
CA GLU A 641 -2.72 -2.34 -26.16
C GLU A 641 -2.00 -1.22 -25.41
N ASP A 642 -0.68 -1.29 -25.36
CA ASP A 642 0.17 -0.30 -24.71
C ASP A 642 -0.06 1.08 -25.33
N THR A 643 -0.39 2.08 -24.51
CA THR A 643 -0.84 3.40 -25.00
C THR A 643 -0.41 4.52 -24.05
N CYS A 644 0.01 5.68 -24.60
CA CYS A 644 0.09 6.91 -23.84
C CYS A 644 -0.89 7.98 -24.31
N PHE A 645 -1.46 8.71 -23.36
CA PHE A 645 -2.49 9.72 -23.59
C PHE A 645 -2.01 11.12 -23.17
N GLY A 646 -2.47 12.12 -23.92
CA GLY A 646 -2.34 13.53 -23.55
C GLY A 646 -3.38 13.96 -22.52
N SER A 647 -3.24 15.21 -22.07
CA SER A 647 -4.07 15.80 -21.02
C SER A 647 -5.57 15.92 -21.36
N GLU A 648 -5.93 15.86 -22.65
CA GLU A 648 -7.31 15.93 -23.14
C GLU A 648 -7.86 14.55 -23.57
N GLY A 649 -7.10 13.47 -23.33
CA GLY A 649 -7.48 12.10 -23.66
C GLY A 649 -7.16 11.66 -25.10
N GLN A 650 -6.48 12.49 -25.87
CA GLN A 650 -5.96 12.11 -27.18
C GLN A 650 -4.83 11.08 -27.05
N VAL A 651 -4.86 10.05 -27.90
CA VAL A 651 -3.77 9.08 -28.02
C VAL A 651 -2.54 9.77 -28.61
N ILE A 652 -1.42 9.72 -27.89
CA ILE A 652 -0.12 10.24 -28.36
C ILE A 652 0.59 9.18 -29.19
N ALA A 653 0.68 7.96 -28.67
CA ALA A 653 1.21 6.79 -29.36
C ALA A 653 0.64 5.52 -28.71
N HIS A 654 0.57 4.45 -29.50
CA HIS A 654 0.11 3.13 -29.08
C HIS A 654 0.91 2.05 -29.82
N GLY A 655 1.01 0.85 -29.23
CA GLY A 655 1.71 -0.31 -29.81
C GLY A 655 2.80 -0.88 -28.92
N ASN A 656 3.38 -2.02 -29.34
CA ASN A 656 4.26 -2.84 -28.49
C ASN A 656 5.61 -2.19 -28.14
N ASP A 657 6.05 -1.19 -28.92
CA ASP A 657 7.35 -0.54 -28.80
C ASP A 657 7.29 0.83 -28.10
N VAL A 658 6.10 1.31 -27.76
CA VAL A 658 5.93 2.69 -27.25
C VAL A 658 6.57 2.92 -25.89
N TRP A 659 6.68 1.87 -25.08
CA TRP A 659 7.29 1.85 -23.75
C TRP A 659 8.69 1.24 -23.71
N ASN A 660 9.32 0.99 -24.87
CA ASN A 660 10.71 0.55 -24.93
C ASN A 660 11.66 1.54 -24.27
N GLY A 661 12.82 1.05 -23.81
CA GLY A 661 13.89 1.89 -23.28
C GLY A 661 15.00 1.09 -22.60
N ALA A 662 15.82 1.77 -21.80
CA ALA A 662 16.96 1.15 -21.13
C ALA A 662 16.63 -0.12 -20.33
N TRP A 663 15.44 -0.19 -19.72
CA TRP A 663 14.98 -1.32 -18.90
C TRP A 663 14.85 -2.64 -19.67
N ASN A 664 14.61 -2.60 -20.99
CA ASN A 664 14.52 -3.77 -21.86
C ASN A 664 15.63 -3.82 -22.92
N GLY A 665 16.63 -2.94 -22.82
CA GLY A 665 17.79 -2.90 -23.72
C GLY A 665 17.46 -2.42 -25.14
N GLN A 666 16.39 -1.65 -25.31
CA GLN A 666 15.97 -1.09 -26.61
C GLN A 666 16.04 0.45 -26.59
N GLU A 667 15.95 1.06 -27.76
CA GLU A 667 15.84 2.53 -27.86
C GLU A 667 14.52 2.99 -27.23
N ASP A 668 14.54 4.18 -26.61
CA ASP A 668 13.35 4.73 -25.97
C ASP A 668 12.20 4.87 -26.97
N GLY A 669 11.06 4.28 -26.65
CA GLY A 669 9.84 4.42 -27.44
C GLY A 669 9.27 5.85 -27.42
N PRO A 670 8.34 6.18 -28.32
CA PRO A 670 7.69 7.50 -28.35
C PRO A 670 7.08 7.93 -27.02
N CYS A 671 6.47 7.00 -26.27
CA CYS A 671 5.89 7.33 -24.96
C CYS A 671 6.97 7.47 -23.89
N THR A 672 7.96 6.58 -23.83
CA THR A 672 9.10 6.67 -22.89
C THR A 672 9.85 8.00 -23.00
N ARG A 673 10.07 8.52 -24.22
CA ARG A 673 10.74 9.82 -24.42
C ARG A 673 9.97 11.00 -23.82
N LEU A 674 8.64 10.92 -23.78
CA LEU A 674 7.77 11.96 -23.24
C LEU A 674 7.51 11.80 -21.74
N MET A 675 7.51 10.56 -21.28
CA MET A 675 7.19 10.13 -19.92
C MET A 675 8.27 9.16 -19.42
N PRO A 676 9.50 9.65 -19.15
CA PRO A 676 10.62 8.79 -18.80
C PRO A 676 10.39 8.09 -17.45
N PHE A 677 10.88 6.86 -17.36
CA PHE A 677 10.85 6.10 -16.11
C PHE A 677 12.07 6.45 -15.25
N HIS A 678 11.82 6.77 -13.98
CA HIS A 678 12.88 6.84 -12.96
C HIS A 678 13.23 5.43 -12.44
N GLU A 679 14.13 5.34 -11.47
CA GLU A 679 14.55 4.09 -10.85
C GLU A 679 14.43 4.16 -9.32
N SER A 680 14.72 3.05 -8.64
CA SER A 680 14.89 3.01 -7.19
C SER A 680 16.36 3.12 -6.80
N SER A 681 16.61 3.42 -5.52
CA SER A 681 17.94 3.46 -4.90
C SER A 681 18.72 2.16 -5.07
N ARG A 682 18.02 1.03 -5.24
CA ARG A 682 18.59 -0.30 -5.39
C ARG A 682 18.93 -0.62 -6.85
N GLN A 683 18.12 -0.14 -7.79
CA GLN A 683 18.38 -0.28 -9.23
C GLN A 683 19.62 0.52 -9.64
N VAL A 684 19.73 1.79 -9.20
CA VAL A 684 20.96 2.58 -9.42
C VAL A 684 22.19 2.06 -8.64
N ALA A 685 21.97 1.14 -7.67
CA ALA A 685 23.03 0.39 -7.00
C ALA A 685 23.36 -0.95 -7.68
N GLY A 686 22.67 -1.31 -8.78
CA GLY A 686 22.91 -2.48 -9.61
C GLY A 686 21.84 -3.58 -9.56
N ASP A 687 20.76 -3.43 -8.79
CA ASP A 687 19.65 -4.41 -8.76
C ASP A 687 18.86 -4.39 -10.08
N ALA A 688 18.12 -5.47 -10.34
CA ALA A 688 17.32 -5.60 -11.55
C ALA A 688 16.02 -4.77 -11.49
N ILE A 689 15.45 -4.44 -12.66
CA ILE A 689 14.16 -3.72 -12.77
C ILE A 689 13.00 -4.45 -12.06
N THR A 690 13.09 -5.78 -11.86
CA THR A 690 12.14 -6.54 -11.04
C THR A 690 12.04 -6.04 -9.59
N GLY A 691 13.10 -5.47 -9.02
CA GLY A 691 13.09 -4.81 -7.71
C GLY A 691 12.64 -5.67 -6.52
N TYR A 692 12.62 -7.01 -6.64
CA TYR A 692 12.19 -7.92 -5.57
C TYR A 692 13.33 -8.55 -4.77
N THR A 693 14.56 -8.05 -4.91
CA THR A 693 15.73 -8.61 -4.22
C THR A 693 15.70 -8.19 -2.75
N PHE A 694 15.46 -9.15 -1.86
CA PHE A 694 15.56 -8.95 -0.41
C PHE A 694 17.01 -8.99 0.06
N GLN A 695 17.75 -10.03 -0.35
CA GLN A 695 19.12 -10.28 0.07
C GLN A 695 19.96 -10.76 -1.13
N CYS A 696 20.76 -9.84 -1.67
CA CYS A 696 21.72 -10.16 -2.71
C CYS A 696 22.77 -11.18 -2.22
N ALA A 697 23.29 -12.01 -3.11
CA ALA A 697 24.54 -12.72 -2.83
C ALA A 697 25.67 -11.71 -2.61
N LEU A 698 26.60 -12.00 -1.71
CA LEU A 698 27.73 -11.11 -1.43
C LEU A 698 29.00 -11.64 -2.08
N ILE A 699 29.73 -10.74 -2.75
CA ILE A 699 31.05 -11.00 -3.33
C ILE A 699 32.10 -10.14 -2.60
N PRO A 700 33.27 -10.70 -2.21
CA PRO A 700 34.34 -9.91 -1.61
C PRO A 700 34.75 -8.73 -2.51
N VAL A 701 35.09 -7.59 -1.91
CA VAL A 701 35.38 -6.34 -2.63
C VAL A 701 36.45 -6.54 -3.72
N GLU A 702 37.53 -7.24 -3.41
CA GLU A 702 38.63 -7.52 -4.33
C GLU A 702 38.18 -8.31 -5.55
N GLN A 703 37.23 -9.24 -5.35
CA GLN A 703 36.65 -10.03 -6.43
C GLN A 703 35.67 -9.20 -7.25
N ALA A 704 34.90 -8.31 -6.61
CA ALA A 704 34.05 -7.34 -7.31
C ALA A 704 34.86 -6.40 -8.21
N ILE A 705 36.01 -5.91 -7.72
CA ILE A 705 36.97 -5.11 -8.52
C ILE A 705 37.45 -5.90 -9.73
N LYS A 706 37.94 -7.13 -9.52
CA LYS A 706 38.41 -8.00 -10.61
C LYS A 706 37.30 -8.36 -11.60
N ALA A 707 36.05 -8.44 -11.14
CA ALA A 707 34.88 -8.70 -11.96
C ALA A 707 34.36 -7.46 -12.70
N GLY A 708 34.99 -6.29 -12.54
CA GLY A 708 34.66 -5.08 -13.28
C GLY A 708 33.43 -4.32 -12.77
N PHE A 709 33.00 -4.52 -11.52
CA PHE A 709 31.80 -3.89 -10.97
C PHE A 709 31.86 -2.36 -10.98
N TYR A 710 33.07 -1.80 -10.93
CA TYR A 710 33.32 -0.36 -10.86
C TYR A 710 33.62 0.28 -12.22
N GLY A 711 33.48 -0.46 -13.33
CA GLY A 711 33.73 0.04 -14.67
C GLY A 711 35.20 0.45 -14.90
N ASP A 712 35.39 1.63 -15.48
CA ASP A 712 36.69 2.26 -15.78
C ASP A 712 37.34 2.96 -14.57
N ILE A 713 36.63 3.03 -13.43
CA ILE A 713 37.09 3.73 -12.23
C ILE A 713 38.06 2.87 -11.43
N ASN A 714 39.28 3.37 -11.22
CA ASN A 714 40.28 2.69 -10.41
C ASN A 714 39.98 2.84 -8.92
N VAL A 715 39.18 1.92 -8.37
CA VAL A 715 38.87 1.87 -6.94
C VAL A 715 39.91 1.15 -6.08
N SER A 716 40.97 0.60 -6.69
CA SER A 716 42.00 -0.15 -5.95
C SER A 716 42.75 0.69 -4.93
N THR A 717 42.79 2.02 -5.13
CA THR A 717 43.38 2.99 -4.19
C THR A 717 42.56 3.15 -2.90
N LYS A 718 41.30 2.69 -2.91
CA LYS A 718 40.33 2.76 -1.81
C LYS A 718 39.97 1.39 -1.24
N LEU A 719 40.76 0.36 -1.56
CA LEU A 719 40.42 -1.03 -1.23
C LEU A 719 40.21 -1.25 0.28
N ASP A 720 41.09 -0.71 1.12
CA ASP A 720 40.96 -0.89 2.57
C ASP A 720 39.72 -0.19 3.13
N GLU A 721 39.41 1.01 2.63
CA GLU A 721 38.17 1.73 2.97
C GLU A 721 36.93 0.92 2.55
N LEU A 722 36.93 0.35 1.34
CA LEU A 722 35.83 -0.50 0.88
C LEU A 722 35.67 -1.78 1.72
N ARG A 723 36.77 -2.40 2.18
CA ARG A 723 36.73 -3.56 3.07
C ARG A 723 36.15 -3.22 4.44
N GLU A 724 36.47 -2.03 4.97
CA GLU A 724 35.91 -1.54 6.23
C GLU A 724 34.42 -1.27 6.11
N ILE A 725 33.98 -0.66 5.00
CA ILE A 725 32.57 -0.35 4.74
C ILE A 725 31.75 -1.63 4.45
N PHE A 726 32.32 -2.56 3.69
CA PHE A 726 31.68 -3.80 3.24
C PHE A 726 32.45 -5.04 3.73
N PRO A 727 32.51 -5.29 5.05
CA PRO A 727 33.31 -6.39 5.60
C PRO A 727 32.80 -7.78 5.20
N TYR A 728 31.54 -7.88 4.77
CA TYR A 728 30.92 -9.10 4.27
C TYR A 728 30.93 -9.20 2.73
N GLY A 729 31.47 -8.21 2.03
CA GLY A 729 31.37 -8.06 0.59
C GLY A 729 30.20 -7.18 0.13
N VAL A 730 30.14 -6.96 -1.18
CA VAL A 730 29.14 -6.13 -1.86
C VAL A 730 28.14 -7.01 -2.61
N CYS A 731 26.96 -6.47 -2.93
CA CYS A 731 25.94 -7.20 -3.69
C CYS A 731 26.44 -7.65 -5.07
N ASP A 732 26.30 -8.94 -5.36
CA ASP A 732 26.43 -9.54 -6.68
C ASP A 732 25.04 -9.81 -7.27
N TYR A 733 24.48 -8.81 -7.94
CA TYR A 733 23.16 -8.92 -8.58
C TYR A 733 23.12 -9.80 -9.84
N ARG A 734 24.26 -10.38 -10.25
CA ARG A 734 24.28 -11.43 -11.28
C ARG A 734 23.77 -12.75 -10.73
N GLN A 735 23.79 -12.92 -9.41
CA GLN A 735 23.23 -14.07 -8.72
C GLN A 735 21.77 -13.83 -8.35
N GLN A 736 21.04 -14.92 -8.14
CA GLN A 736 19.67 -14.86 -7.63
C GLN A 736 19.63 -14.33 -6.19
N ASP A 737 18.52 -13.70 -5.81
CA ASP A 737 18.23 -13.36 -4.42
C ASP A 737 18.37 -14.60 -3.52
N LEU A 738 19.17 -14.50 -2.47
CA LEU A 738 19.39 -15.57 -1.49
C LEU A 738 18.09 -15.97 -0.79
N ALA A 739 17.15 -15.02 -0.66
CA ALA A 739 15.87 -15.28 -0.05
C ALA A 739 14.96 -16.12 -0.94
N ARG A 740 15.18 -16.13 -2.25
CA ARG A 740 14.31 -16.84 -3.20
C ARG A 740 14.50 -18.35 -3.08
N PRO A 741 13.46 -19.10 -2.66
CA PRO A 741 13.55 -20.55 -2.55
C PRO A 741 13.84 -21.23 -3.90
N ALA A 742 14.83 -22.14 -3.93
CA ALA A 742 15.19 -22.89 -5.13
C ALA A 742 14.04 -23.78 -5.67
N ALA A 743 13.14 -24.23 -4.79
CA ALA A 743 12.00 -25.08 -5.13
C ALA A 743 10.76 -24.30 -5.60
N LEU A 744 10.78 -22.96 -5.59
CA LEU A 744 9.69 -22.20 -6.23
C LEU A 744 9.78 -22.46 -7.73
N PRO A 745 8.73 -23.04 -8.34
CA PRO A 745 8.74 -23.25 -9.78
C PRO A 745 8.95 -21.92 -10.49
N LEU A 746 9.72 -21.93 -11.57
CA LEU A 746 9.47 -20.97 -12.64
C LEU A 746 8.06 -21.29 -13.12
N TYR A 747 7.10 -20.41 -12.85
CA TYR A 747 5.75 -20.56 -13.36
C TYR A 747 5.85 -20.76 -14.87
N LYS A 748 5.11 -21.73 -15.39
CA LYS A 748 4.84 -21.83 -16.82
C LYS A 748 3.35 -21.52 -16.95
N PRO A 749 2.93 -20.72 -17.94
CA PRO A 749 1.52 -20.53 -18.21
C PRO A 749 0.84 -21.90 -18.36
N PHE A 750 -0.39 -22.02 -17.87
CA PHE A 750 -1.20 -23.23 -18.07
C PHE A 750 -1.23 -23.57 -19.57
N GLY A 751 -0.76 -24.78 -19.91
CA GLY A 751 -0.76 -25.30 -21.28
C GLY A 751 -2.16 -25.59 -21.78
#